data_AF-A0A0E0M2M9-F1
#
_entry.id   AF-A0A0E0M2M9-F1
#
_cell.length_a   1.000
_cell.length_b   1.000
_cell.length_c   1.000
_cell.angle_alpha   90.00
_cell.angle_beta   90.00
_cell.angle_gamma   90.00
#
_symmetry.space_group_name_H-M   'P 1'
#
loop_
_entity.id
_entity.type
_entity.pdbx_description
1 polymer ?
#
loop_
_entity_poly.entity_id
_entity_poly.type
_entity_poly.pdbx_seq_one_letter_code
_entity_poly.pdbx_strand_id
1 'polypeptide(L)'
;MWLPLICFVLALLFAGASGGGAAAGGGNGGGELHGVYVVYMGAVPPRTSPNILQETHLRLIGAVLKRKLIGARYYDVGGEAMKRRSSARSSGSSPRDEAGHGTHTSSTAAGNAVTGASYYGLAAGTAKGGSASSRVAMYRVCSEEGCAGSAILAGFDDAIADGVDVISVSLGASPYFRPDFSDDPIAIGSFHAVAKGVMVVCSAGNAGPDAATVVNAAPWILTVAASTIDRYFQSDVVLGGNNTAVKGGAINFSNLNKTPKYPLITGESAKSSSVSDTESASHCEPGTLDASKIKGKIVLCHHSRNSDTSKTEKIEELKSAGAVGSVLVNDLEKAVATAYIDFPVTEITSAAAADIHKYIASTSEPVATITPTITVTEYKPAPVVAYFSSRGPSAQTPNILKPDVAAPGVNILASWIPTSTLPAGEEKPSQFNLVSGTSMACPHVAGVAATIKAWNPTWSPAAIRSSIMTTATQLNNDKAPVTTDSGSLATPYDHGAGQVNPTAALDAGLVYELGDEDYLQFLCNYGYDASQIKLIAASLPGGFSCGAGNASNKDLISGLNYPSISVTGLDKAGTRTVNRVVTNVGAQQEASYTVAVTAPAGLDVKVVPSKLEFTKSVKKLGFQVSFSGKNAAAKGDLSGSITWSDGKHTAPVTTDSGSLATPYDHGAGQVNPTAALDAGLVYELGDEDYLQFLCNYGYDASQIKLIAASLPGGFSCGAGNASNKDLISGLNYPSISVTGLDKAGTRTVNRVVTNVGAQQEASYTVAVTAPAGLDVKVVPSKLEFTKSVKKLGFQVSFSGKNAAAKGDLSGSITWSDGKHTVRSPFVVTF
;
A
#
# COMPACT_ATOMS: atom_id res chain seq x y z
N MET A 1 10.18 -1.78 12.21
CA MET A 1 10.90 -2.80 11.42
C MET A 1 9.97 -4.00 11.21
N TRP A 2 9.34 -4.15 10.03
CA TRP A 2 8.48 -5.30 9.72
C TRP A 2 9.32 -6.34 8.98
N LEU A 3 9.84 -7.35 9.69
CA LEU A 3 10.39 -8.53 9.03
C LEU A 3 9.26 -9.56 8.78
N PRO A 4 9.28 -10.23 7.63
CA PRO A 4 8.11 -10.81 7.00
C PRO A 4 7.92 -12.28 7.42
N LEU A 5 6.68 -12.65 7.71
CA LEU A 5 6.23 -14.04 7.59
C LEU A 5 5.13 -14.03 6.54
N ILE A 6 5.57 -14.11 5.28
CA ILE A 6 4.75 -13.93 4.09
C ILE A 6 4.96 -15.14 3.16
N CYS A 7 4.21 -16.25 3.33
CA CYS A 7 4.00 -17.22 2.23
C CYS A 7 2.60 -17.09 1.66
N PHE A 8 2.48 -16.59 0.44
CA PHE A 8 1.25 -16.03 -0.14
C PHE A 8 0.96 -16.70 -1.51
N VAL A 9 -0.31 -16.88 -1.89
CA VAL A 9 -0.70 -17.69 -3.07
C VAL A 9 -1.85 -17.05 -3.87
N LEU A 10 -1.77 -17.15 -5.21
CA LEU A 10 -2.78 -16.73 -6.20
C LEU A 10 -4.04 -17.62 -6.06
N ALA A 11 -5.22 -17.01 -5.86
CA ALA A 11 -6.50 -17.73 -5.78
C ALA A 11 -7.40 -17.36 -6.97
N LEU A 12 -7.86 -18.35 -7.75
CA LEU A 12 -8.68 -18.14 -8.95
C LEU A 12 -10.11 -18.63 -8.77
N LEU A 13 -11.05 -18.11 -9.57
CA LEU A 13 -12.49 -18.39 -9.53
C LEU A 13 -13.00 -18.71 -10.94
N PHE A 14 -13.51 -19.91 -11.20
CA PHE A 14 -14.16 -20.25 -12.49
C PHE A 14 -15.67 -20.05 -12.46
N ALA A 15 -16.22 -19.32 -13.44
CA ALA A 15 -17.64 -19.13 -13.66
C ALA A 15 -18.19 -20.12 -14.73
N GLY A 16 -19.14 -20.97 -14.38
CA GLY A 16 -19.62 -22.03 -15.28
C GLY A 16 -20.67 -21.57 -16.30
N ALA A 17 -20.42 -21.79 -17.60
CA ALA A 17 -21.45 -21.91 -18.64
C ALA A 17 -21.00 -22.87 -19.76
N SER A 18 -21.92 -23.70 -20.25
CA SER A 18 -21.70 -24.82 -21.19
C SER A 18 -21.85 -24.41 -22.66
N GLY A 19 -20.91 -24.78 -23.54
CA GLY A 19 -21.07 -24.72 -24.99
C GLY A 19 -19.81 -25.21 -25.73
N GLY A 20 -19.94 -26.23 -26.58
CA GLY A 20 -18.83 -26.99 -27.17
C GLY A 20 -18.38 -26.56 -28.57
N GLY A 21 -17.26 -27.14 -29.01
CA GLY A 21 -16.75 -27.11 -30.38
C GLY A 21 -15.22 -27.23 -30.44
N ALA A 22 -14.70 -28.38 -30.86
CA ALA A 22 -13.28 -28.72 -30.88
C ALA A 22 -12.62 -28.48 -32.25
N ALA A 23 -11.33 -28.15 -32.25
CA ALA A 23 -10.35 -28.58 -33.27
C ALA A 23 -8.92 -28.41 -32.71
N ALA A 24 -8.13 -29.49 -32.73
CA ALA A 24 -6.73 -29.52 -32.30
C ALA A 24 -5.81 -29.83 -33.49
N GLY A 25 -4.68 -29.13 -33.57
CA GLY A 25 -3.55 -29.46 -34.45
C GLY A 25 -2.27 -29.45 -33.61
N GLY A 26 -1.55 -30.57 -33.58
CA GLY A 26 -0.37 -30.79 -32.74
C GLY A 26 0.95 -30.38 -33.41
N GLY A 27 1.93 -30.03 -32.57
CA GLY A 27 3.33 -29.84 -32.93
C GLY A 27 4.21 -29.96 -31.68
N ASN A 28 5.15 -30.90 -31.72
CA ASN A 28 6.01 -31.35 -30.63
C ASN A 28 7.29 -30.49 -30.56
N GLY A 29 7.70 -30.04 -29.37
CA GLY A 29 8.99 -29.36 -29.15
C GLY A 29 9.40 -29.45 -27.68
N GLY A 30 10.49 -30.15 -27.40
CA GLY A 30 10.96 -30.48 -26.05
C GLY A 30 11.44 -29.28 -25.24
N GLY A 31 11.19 -29.34 -23.93
CA GLY A 31 11.64 -28.38 -22.92
C GLY A 31 11.91 -29.08 -21.59
N GLU A 32 12.85 -28.53 -20.84
CA GLU A 32 13.47 -29.02 -19.61
C GLU A 32 12.49 -29.46 -18.51
N LEU A 33 12.97 -30.33 -17.62
CA LEU A 33 12.23 -30.99 -16.55
C LEU A 33 11.66 -30.00 -15.51
N HIS A 34 10.52 -29.39 -15.81
CA HIS A 34 9.61 -28.80 -14.84
C HIS A 34 8.86 -29.93 -14.12
N GLY A 35 9.02 -30.05 -12.80
CA GLY A 35 8.21 -30.94 -11.98
C GLY A 35 6.77 -30.41 -11.87
N VAL A 36 5.96 -30.57 -12.91
CA VAL A 36 4.56 -30.13 -12.94
C VAL A 36 3.67 -31.27 -12.41
N TYR A 37 3.14 -31.13 -11.19
CA TYR A 37 2.05 -31.98 -10.72
C TYR A 37 0.71 -31.31 -11.04
N VAL A 38 0.21 -31.47 -12.26
CA VAL A 38 -1.13 -30.97 -12.61
C VAL A 38 -2.20 -31.94 -12.12
N VAL A 39 -3.07 -31.48 -11.23
CA VAL A 39 -4.29 -32.21 -10.86
C VAL A 39 -5.47 -31.59 -11.61
N TYR A 40 -5.76 -32.06 -12.82
CA TYR A 40 -7.00 -31.72 -13.52
C TYR A 40 -8.17 -32.54 -12.96
N MET A 41 -9.29 -31.89 -12.60
CA MET A 41 -10.56 -32.57 -12.30
C MET A 41 -11.72 -31.98 -13.11
N GLY A 42 -11.93 -32.51 -14.32
CA GLY A 42 -13.05 -32.27 -15.24
C GLY A 42 -12.88 -33.06 -16.54
N ALA A 43 -13.95 -33.58 -17.14
CA ALA A 43 -13.98 -34.80 -17.97
C ALA A 43 -13.15 -34.84 -19.28
N VAL A 44 -12.56 -36.01 -19.59
CA VAL A 44 -12.26 -36.51 -20.95
C VAL A 44 -12.76 -37.95 -21.08
N PRO A 45 -13.62 -38.31 -22.06
CA PRO A 45 -13.92 -39.70 -22.45
C PRO A 45 -13.29 -40.08 -23.81
N PRO A 46 -13.27 -41.36 -24.24
CA PRO A 46 -12.71 -42.57 -23.64
C PRO A 46 -11.67 -43.31 -24.56
N ARG A 47 -11.07 -44.38 -24.00
CA ARG A 47 -10.19 -45.46 -24.56
C ARG A 47 -8.68 -45.18 -24.51
N THR A 48 -7.80 -46.03 -23.94
CA THR A 48 -7.90 -47.39 -23.37
C THR A 48 -6.65 -47.73 -22.54
N SER A 49 -6.86 -48.52 -21.47
CA SER A 49 -5.94 -49.52 -20.86
C SER A 49 -4.89 -49.13 -19.79
N PRO A 50 -4.52 -50.10 -18.91
CA PRO A 50 -4.50 -49.93 -17.45
C PRO A 50 -3.13 -50.21 -16.82
N ASN A 51 -2.92 -49.69 -15.59
CA ASN A 51 -2.08 -50.22 -14.48
C ASN A 51 -1.65 -49.05 -13.58
N ILE A 52 -2.43 -48.72 -12.56
CA ILE A 52 -2.23 -49.11 -11.15
C ILE A 52 -0.88 -48.63 -10.58
N LEU A 53 -0.86 -47.35 -10.16
CA LEU A 53 -0.24 -46.89 -8.91
C LEU A 53 -1.31 -46.15 -8.11
N GLN A 54 -2.40 -46.89 -7.88
CA GLN A 54 -3.70 -46.41 -7.46
C GLN A 54 -4.18 -47.36 -6.37
N GLU A 55 -3.81 -47.17 -5.09
CA GLU A 55 -4.63 -47.79 -4.04
C GLU A 55 -4.63 -47.20 -2.63
N THR A 56 -3.66 -46.41 -2.14
CA THR A 56 -3.69 -45.99 -0.71
C THR A 56 -3.66 -44.49 -0.39
N HIS A 57 -3.52 -43.59 -1.36
CA HIS A 57 -3.71 -42.14 -1.14
C HIS A 57 -4.98 -41.55 -1.77
N LEU A 58 -5.65 -42.32 -2.63
CA LEU A 58 -6.72 -41.85 -3.53
C LEU A 58 -8.15 -42.13 -3.04
N ARG A 59 -8.34 -42.93 -1.98
CA ARG A 59 -9.69 -43.24 -1.47
C ARG A 59 -10.27 -42.17 -0.53
N LEU A 60 -9.45 -41.36 0.17
CA LEU A 60 -9.97 -40.28 1.03
C LEU A 60 -10.07 -38.91 0.33
N ILE A 61 -9.20 -38.63 -0.63
CA ILE A 61 -9.25 -37.40 -1.44
C ILE A 61 -10.32 -37.48 -2.54
N GLY A 62 -10.64 -38.68 -3.02
CA GLY A 62 -11.43 -38.91 -4.21
C GLY A 62 -12.95 -38.66 -4.13
N ALA A 63 -13.55 -38.46 -2.95
CA ALA A 63 -15.00 -38.31 -2.82
C ALA A 63 -15.48 -36.88 -2.48
N VAL A 64 -14.62 -36.02 -1.91
CA VAL A 64 -15.00 -34.65 -1.47
C VAL A 64 -14.29 -33.55 -2.28
N LEU A 65 -13.11 -33.81 -2.86
CA LEU A 65 -12.29 -32.80 -3.54
C LEU A 65 -12.58 -32.59 -5.04
N LYS A 66 -13.43 -33.40 -5.68
CA LYS A 66 -13.56 -33.45 -7.15
C LYS A 66 -14.19 -32.24 -7.86
N ARG A 67 -14.58 -31.17 -7.16
CA ARG A 67 -15.24 -30.01 -7.79
C ARG A 67 -14.89 -28.63 -7.21
N LYS A 68 -14.04 -28.47 -6.20
CA LYS A 68 -13.76 -27.12 -5.65
C LYS A 68 -12.38 -26.61 -6.05
N LEU A 69 -11.33 -27.23 -5.54
CA LEU A 69 -9.95 -27.00 -5.96
C LEU A 69 -9.68 -27.90 -7.18
N ILE A 70 -9.60 -27.31 -8.36
CA ILE A 70 -9.50 -28.01 -9.65
C ILE A 70 -8.14 -27.90 -10.33
N GLY A 71 -7.22 -27.13 -9.74
CA GLY A 71 -5.85 -26.98 -10.18
C GLY A 71 -4.95 -26.52 -9.03
N ALA A 72 -3.71 -27.00 -8.99
CA ALA A 72 -2.73 -26.61 -7.99
C ALA A 72 -1.32 -26.73 -8.58
N ARG A 73 -0.62 -25.62 -8.71
CA ARG A 73 0.75 -25.50 -9.23
C ARG A 73 1.63 -24.76 -8.23
N TYR A 74 2.93 -24.98 -8.33
CA TYR A 74 3.94 -24.27 -7.56
C TYR A 74 5.15 -23.99 -8.45
N TYR A 75 5.89 -22.94 -8.12
CA TYR A 75 7.01 -22.46 -8.91
C TYR A 75 8.23 -22.35 -8.02
N ASP A 76 9.38 -22.84 -8.50
CA ASP A 76 10.64 -22.76 -7.77
C ASP A 76 11.06 -21.29 -7.69
N VAL A 77 11.29 -20.82 -6.47
CA VAL A 77 11.73 -19.45 -6.18
C VAL A 77 13.25 -19.36 -6.06
N GLY A 78 13.98 -20.49 -6.13
CA GLY A 78 15.43 -20.56 -6.00
C GLY A 78 16.16 -20.53 -7.35
N GLY A 79 16.99 -19.51 -7.58
CA GLY A 79 17.92 -19.51 -8.71
C GLY A 79 19.01 -20.58 -8.59
N GLU A 80 19.64 -20.96 -9.71
CA GLU A 80 20.74 -21.95 -9.76
C GLU A 80 21.89 -21.67 -8.78
N ALA A 81 22.13 -20.41 -8.42
CA ALA A 81 23.15 -20.01 -7.45
C ALA A 81 22.90 -20.51 -6.01
N MET A 82 21.64 -20.83 -5.66
CA MET A 82 21.24 -21.23 -4.31
C MET A 82 21.12 -22.76 -4.11
N LYS A 83 21.01 -23.53 -5.21
CA LYS A 83 21.01 -25.02 -5.17
C LYS A 83 22.27 -25.62 -4.55
N ARG A 84 23.36 -24.86 -4.43
CA ARG A 84 24.62 -25.29 -3.82
C ARG A 84 24.65 -25.20 -2.28
N ARG A 85 23.64 -24.61 -1.62
CA ARG A 85 23.66 -24.33 -0.18
C ARG A 85 22.70 -25.17 0.70
N SER A 86 21.75 -25.92 0.15
CA SER A 86 20.79 -26.68 0.94
C SER A 86 20.85 -28.19 0.69
N SER A 87 21.51 -28.92 1.60
CA SER A 87 21.36 -30.38 1.78
C SER A 87 20.25 -30.74 2.78
N ALA A 88 19.45 -29.76 3.22
CA ALA A 88 18.28 -29.97 4.07
C ALA A 88 17.01 -30.13 3.21
N ARG A 89 16.21 -31.14 3.54
CA ARG A 89 14.95 -31.52 2.86
C ARG A 89 14.10 -30.30 2.48
N SER A 90 13.72 -30.25 1.20
CA SER A 90 12.99 -29.18 0.52
C SER A 90 11.67 -28.76 1.20
N SER A 91 11.64 -27.60 1.84
CA SER A 91 10.44 -26.76 1.98
C SER A 91 10.28 -25.96 0.68
N GLY A 92 9.49 -26.45 -0.27
CA GLY A 92 9.34 -25.78 -1.58
C GLY A 92 8.96 -26.66 -2.77
N SER A 93 8.72 -27.96 -2.56
CA SER A 93 8.42 -28.92 -3.64
C SER A 93 6.94 -29.26 -3.80
N SER A 94 6.01 -28.42 -3.29
CA SER A 94 4.58 -28.69 -3.41
C SER A 94 3.71 -27.43 -3.40
N PRO A 95 2.48 -27.50 -3.95
CA PRO A 95 1.52 -26.40 -3.90
C PRO A 95 0.84 -26.25 -2.53
N ARG A 96 1.23 -27.02 -1.52
CA ARG A 96 0.70 -26.90 -0.16
C ARG A 96 1.05 -25.55 0.44
N ASP A 97 0.07 -24.92 1.07
CA ASP A 97 0.28 -23.71 1.87
C ASP A 97 0.86 -24.08 3.25
N GLU A 98 1.97 -23.42 3.59
CA GLU A 98 2.73 -23.65 4.83
C GLU A 98 2.71 -22.41 5.76
N ALA A 99 2.20 -21.26 5.32
CA ALA A 99 2.04 -20.08 6.18
C ALA A 99 0.58 -19.70 6.47
N GLY A 100 -0.36 -20.12 5.64
CA GLY A 100 -1.80 -19.91 5.84
C GLY A 100 -2.42 -18.76 5.05
N HIS A 101 -1.63 -17.81 4.54
CA HIS A 101 -2.16 -16.65 3.81
C HIS A 101 -2.89 -17.05 2.52
N GLY A 102 -2.34 -18.00 1.75
CA GLY A 102 -2.99 -18.52 0.54
C GLY A 102 -4.32 -19.21 0.85
N THR A 103 -4.39 -19.95 1.95
CA THR A 103 -5.61 -20.60 2.45
C THR A 103 -6.65 -19.56 2.89
N HIS A 104 -6.22 -18.49 3.55
CA HIS A 104 -7.09 -17.41 4.01
C HIS A 104 -7.69 -16.61 2.85
N THR A 105 -6.85 -16.18 1.92
CA THR A 105 -7.28 -15.38 0.76
C THR A 105 -8.16 -16.19 -0.19
N SER A 106 -7.79 -17.43 -0.50
CA SER A 106 -8.60 -18.31 -1.36
C SER A 106 -9.97 -18.65 -0.75
N SER A 107 -10.05 -18.88 0.56
CA SER A 107 -11.33 -19.11 1.24
C SER A 107 -12.16 -17.84 1.39
N THR A 108 -11.54 -16.66 1.46
CA THR A 108 -12.24 -15.36 1.40
C THR A 108 -12.85 -15.13 0.02
N ALA A 109 -12.13 -15.45 -1.06
CA ALA A 109 -12.62 -15.29 -2.43
C ALA A 109 -13.70 -16.34 -2.77
N ALA A 110 -13.43 -17.60 -2.45
CA ALA A 110 -14.15 -18.75 -2.98
C ALA A 110 -14.69 -19.72 -1.92
N GLY A 111 -14.38 -19.58 -0.64
CA GLY A 111 -14.64 -20.63 0.36
C GLY A 111 -16.08 -21.15 0.30
N ASN A 112 -16.24 -22.48 0.34
CA ASN A 112 -17.57 -23.05 0.52
C ASN A 112 -18.15 -22.62 1.86
N ALA A 113 -19.48 -22.67 1.99
CA ALA A 113 -20.12 -22.40 3.26
C ALA A 113 -19.68 -23.43 4.31
N VAL A 114 -19.14 -22.96 5.44
CA VAL A 114 -18.77 -23.77 6.60
C VAL A 114 -19.50 -23.23 7.83
N THR A 115 -20.47 -23.99 8.32
CA THR A 115 -21.24 -23.67 9.53
C THR A 115 -20.41 -23.89 10.78
N GLY A 116 -20.60 -23.06 11.81
CA GLY A 116 -19.86 -23.15 13.06
C GLY A 116 -18.40 -22.67 12.96
N ALA A 117 -18.09 -21.91 11.91
CA ALA A 117 -16.79 -21.27 11.77
C ALA A 117 -16.63 -20.21 12.86
N SER A 118 -15.48 -20.22 13.55
CA SER A 118 -15.12 -19.23 14.56
C SER A 118 -13.62 -19.25 14.80
N TYR A 119 -13.09 -18.17 15.37
CA TYR A 119 -11.75 -18.16 15.97
C TYR A 119 -11.89 -18.34 17.48
N TYR A 120 -11.89 -19.59 17.93
CA TYR A 120 -12.13 -19.94 19.34
C TYR A 120 -13.41 -19.29 19.91
N GLY A 121 -14.53 -19.41 19.19
CA GLY A 121 -15.82 -18.82 19.55
C GLY A 121 -16.00 -17.36 19.12
N LEU A 122 -14.93 -16.63 18.76
CA LEU A 122 -15.02 -15.28 18.22
C LEU A 122 -15.45 -15.29 16.75
N ALA A 123 -16.21 -14.26 16.35
CA ALA A 123 -16.78 -14.14 15.01
C ALA A 123 -17.58 -15.40 14.56
N ALA A 124 -18.23 -16.07 15.51
CA ALA A 124 -18.95 -17.31 15.25
C ALA A 124 -20.07 -17.12 14.22
N GLY A 125 -20.15 -18.05 13.26
CA GLY A 125 -21.20 -18.04 12.25
C GLY A 125 -20.97 -19.06 11.13
N THR A 126 -21.42 -18.70 9.94
CA THR A 126 -21.14 -19.46 8.71
C THR A 126 -20.13 -18.68 7.88
N ALA A 127 -18.90 -19.20 7.76
CA ALA A 127 -17.90 -18.64 6.86
C ALA A 127 -18.23 -19.03 5.42
N LYS A 128 -18.17 -18.08 4.49
CA LYS A 128 -18.45 -18.30 3.06
C LYS A 128 -17.70 -17.25 2.25
N GLY A 129 -17.02 -17.68 1.18
CA GLY A 129 -16.31 -16.76 0.29
C GLY A 129 -17.24 -15.96 -0.61
N GLY A 130 -16.72 -14.87 -1.18
CA GLY A 130 -17.46 -13.94 -2.04
C GLY A 130 -18.17 -14.63 -3.22
N SER A 131 -17.54 -15.65 -3.81
CA SER A 131 -18.12 -16.49 -4.87
C SER A 131 -17.98 -17.98 -4.54
N ALA A 132 -18.81 -18.46 -3.60
CA ALA A 132 -18.74 -19.84 -3.11
C ALA A 132 -18.94 -20.92 -4.18
N SER A 133 -19.65 -20.63 -5.28
CA SER A 133 -19.87 -21.59 -6.38
C SER A 133 -18.69 -21.72 -7.34
N SER A 134 -17.77 -20.75 -7.36
CA SER A 134 -16.65 -20.71 -8.29
C SER A 134 -15.64 -21.84 -8.02
N ARG A 135 -14.96 -22.33 -9.05
CA ARG A 135 -13.85 -23.29 -8.86
C ARG A 135 -12.56 -22.57 -8.52
N VAL A 136 -11.64 -23.21 -7.81
CA VAL A 136 -10.35 -22.64 -7.42
C VAL A 136 -9.21 -23.35 -8.14
N ALA A 137 -8.29 -22.58 -8.70
CA ALA A 137 -6.96 -23.05 -9.09
C ALA A 137 -5.91 -22.25 -8.32
N MET A 138 -4.92 -22.93 -7.75
CA MET A 138 -3.91 -22.32 -6.88
C MET A 138 -2.54 -22.31 -7.56
N TYR A 139 -1.84 -21.18 -7.50
CA TYR A 139 -0.53 -20.97 -8.11
C TYR A 139 0.42 -20.41 -7.04
N ARG A 140 1.21 -21.30 -6.41
CA ARG A 140 2.16 -20.92 -5.35
C ARG A 140 3.42 -20.33 -5.97
N VAL A 141 3.50 -19.00 -5.98
CA VAL A 141 4.63 -18.21 -6.53
C VAL A 141 5.54 -17.61 -5.45
N CYS A 142 5.25 -17.87 -4.18
CA CYS A 142 5.99 -17.38 -3.03
C CYS A 142 6.41 -18.52 -2.09
N SER A 143 7.48 -18.27 -1.36
CA SER A 143 7.98 -19.09 -0.24
C SER A 143 8.25 -18.21 0.99
N GLU A 144 8.80 -18.80 2.04
CA GLU A 144 9.28 -18.05 3.22
C GLU A 144 10.35 -17.00 2.85
N GLU A 145 11.08 -17.22 1.76
CA GLU A 145 12.12 -16.30 1.25
C GLU A 145 11.54 -15.15 0.39
N GLY A 146 10.22 -15.15 0.15
CA GLY A 146 9.53 -14.15 -0.65
C GLY A 146 9.03 -14.68 -2.00
N CYS A 147 8.72 -13.76 -2.91
CA CYS A 147 8.09 -14.04 -4.20
C CYS A 147 9.03 -13.59 -5.34
N ALA A 148 9.64 -14.55 -6.04
CA ALA A 148 10.51 -14.23 -7.17
C ALA A 148 9.69 -13.70 -8.36
N GLY A 149 10.15 -12.64 -9.02
CA GLY A 149 9.46 -12.06 -10.17
C GLY A 149 9.25 -13.05 -11.32
N SER A 150 10.23 -13.94 -11.56
CA SER A 150 10.12 -15.03 -12.53
C SER A 150 9.02 -16.04 -12.18
N ALA A 151 8.88 -16.41 -10.90
CA ALA A 151 7.82 -17.28 -10.43
C ALA A 151 6.44 -16.63 -10.56
N ILE A 152 6.33 -15.32 -10.28
CA ILE A 152 5.09 -14.55 -10.48
C ILE A 152 4.68 -14.58 -11.96
N LEU A 153 5.60 -14.28 -12.88
CA LEU A 153 5.34 -14.30 -14.33
C LEU A 153 4.94 -15.70 -14.81
N ALA A 154 5.64 -16.74 -14.38
CA ALA A 154 5.29 -18.13 -14.72
C ALA A 154 3.90 -18.53 -14.20
N GLY A 155 3.54 -18.08 -12.99
CA GLY A 155 2.20 -18.29 -12.43
C GLY A 155 1.11 -17.57 -13.22
N PHE A 156 1.35 -16.34 -13.69
CA PHE A 156 0.42 -15.64 -14.58
C PHE A 156 0.28 -16.36 -15.92
N ASP A 157 1.39 -16.73 -16.55
CA ASP A 157 1.38 -17.38 -17.87
C ASP A 157 0.60 -18.70 -17.86
N ASP A 158 0.89 -19.57 -16.89
CA ASP A 158 0.15 -20.82 -16.68
C ASP A 158 -1.33 -20.56 -16.33
N ALA A 159 -1.63 -19.56 -15.50
CA ALA A 159 -3.02 -19.24 -15.15
C ALA A 159 -3.84 -18.80 -16.37
N ILE A 160 -3.26 -17.97 -17.23
CA ILE A 160 -3.87 -17.53 -18.48
C ILE A 160 -4.07 -18.73 -19.42
N ALA A 161 -3.04 -19.58 -19.57
CA ALA A 161 -3.10 -20.76 -20.42
C ALA A 161 -4.12 -21.82 -19.94
N ASP A 162 -4.27 -21.98 -18.61
CA ASP A 162 -5.25 -22.86 -17.99
C ASP A 162 -6.69 -22.30 -18.08
N GLY A 163 -6.90 -21.10 -18.61
CA GLY A 163 -8.21 -20.57 -19.00
C GLY A 163 -9.03 -19.99 -17.84
N VAL A 164 -8.38 -19.27 -16.94
CA VAL A 164 -8.99 -18.72 -15.71
C VAL A 164 -9.77 -17.42 -16.00
N ASP A 165 -10.84 -17.14 -15.25
CA ASP A 165 -11.68 -15.96 -15.47
C ASP A 165 -11.21 -14.71 -14.70
N VAL A 166 -10.76 -14.91 -13.45
CA VAL A 166 -10.36 -13.86 -12.52
C VAL A 166 -9.13 -14.29 -11.73
N ILE A 167 -8.12 -13.41 -11.68
CA ILE A 167 -6.89 -13.55 -10.90
C ILE A 167 -6.91 -12.65 -9.67
N SER A 168 -6.86 -13.25 -8.48
CA SER A 168 -6.68 -12.53 -7.21
C SER A 168 -5.22 -12.56 -6.76
N VAL A 169 -4.60 -11.39 -6.69
CA VAL A 169 -3.18 -11.19 -6.38
C VAL A 169 -3.03 -10.35 -5.12
N SER A 170 -2.91 -11.03 -3.99
CA SER A 170 -2.68 -10.36 -2.70
C SER A 170 -1.18 -10.13 -2.43
N LEU A 171 -0.44 -9.72 -3.45
CA LEU A 171 1.01 -9.49 -3.49
C LEU A 171 1.29 -8.08 -4.02
N GLY A 172 2.48 -7.54 -3.74
CA GLY A 172 2.94 -6.28 -4.29
C GLY A 172 4.37 -5.98 -3.86
N ALA A 173 5.07 -5.16 -4.62
CA ALA A 173 6.38 -4.67 -4.21
C ALA A 173 6.28 -3.79 -2.96
N SER A 174 7.42 -3.57 -2.30
CA SER A 174 7.52 -2.51 -1.29
C SER A 174 7.30 -1.14 -1.94
N PRO A 175 6.58 -0.20 -1.30
CA PRO A 175 6.39 1.15 -1.84
C PRO A 175 7.69 1.96 -1.96
N TYR A 176 8.79 1.48 -1.38
CA TYR A 176 10.13 2.07 -1.52
C TYR A 176 10.85 1.62 -2.80
N PHE A 177 10.51 0.45 -3.35
CA PHE A 177 11.18 -0.09 -4.55
C PHE A 177 10.62 0.49 -5.86
N ARG A 178 9.32 0.83 -5.89
CA ARG A 178 8.60 1.49 -7.02
C ARG A 178 9.11 1.05 -8.41
N PRO A 179 9.03 -0.25 -8.76
CA PRO A 179 9.52 -0.72 -10.05
C PRO A 179 8.78 0.00 -11.18
N ASP A 180 9.47 0.27 -12.29
CA ASP A 180 8.82 0.77 -13.51
C ASP A 180 7.88 -0.31 -14.09
N PHE A 181 6.86 0.06 -14.86
CA PHE A 181 5.90 -0.94 -15.40
C PHE A 181 6.58 -1.99 -16.29
N SER A 182 7.69 -1.64 -16.95
CA SER A 182 8.45 -2.56 -17.80
C SER A 182 9.32 -3.56 -17.02
N ASP A 183 9.50 -3.34 -15.71
CA ASP A 183 10.27 -4.20 -14.80
C ASP A 183 9.40 -4.84 -13.70
N ASP A 184 8.14 -4.43 -13.57
CA ASP A 184 7.22 -4.97 -12.57
C ASP A 184 6.55 -6.27 -13.07
N PRO A 185 6.89 -7.44 -12.50
CA PRO A 185 6.34 -8.72 -12.95
C PRO A 185 4.82 -8.82 -12.77
N ILE A 186 4.24 -8.12 -11.79
CA ILE A 186 2.78 -8.08 -11.59
C ILE A 186 2.16 -7.20 -12.67
N ALA A 187 2.75 -6.05 -13.01
CA ALA A 187 2.25 -5.19 -14.09
C ALA A 187 2.28 -5.92 -15.44
N ILE A 188 3.38 -6.58 -15.77
CA ILE A 188 3.55 -7.34 -17.03
C ILE A 188 2.58 -8.52 -17.09
N GLY A 189 2.59 -9.40 -16.08
CA GLY A 189 1.71 -10.59 -16.05
C GLY A 189 0.23 -10.22 -16.07
N SER A 190 -0.14 -9.14 -15.37
CA SER A 190 -1.52 -8.65 -15.39
C SER A 190 -1.93 -8.00 -16.70
N PHE A 191 -1.01 -7.37 -17.45
CA PHE A 191 -1.30 -6.85 -18.79
C PHE A 191 -1.68 -8.00 -19.72
N HIS A 192 -0.86 -9.06 -19.75
CA HIS A 192 -1.14 -10.25 -20.55
C HIS A 192 -2.48 -10.90 -20.19
N ALA A 193 -2.81 -10.99 -18.90
CA ALA A 193 -4.08 -11.53 -18.43
C ALA A 193 -5.26 -10.68 -18.94
N VAL A 194 -5.21 -9.36 -18.76
CA VAL A 194 -6.28 -8.45 -19.16
C VAL A 194 -6.48 -8.42 -20.67
N ALA A 195 -5.40 -8.45 -21.46
CA ALA A 195 -5.45 -8.55 -22.91
C ALA A 195 -6.09 -9.87 -23.39
N LYS A 196 -6.08 -10.92 -22.57
CA LYS A 196 -6.79 -12.19 -22.81
C LYS A 196 -8.19 -12.23 -22.19
N GLY A 197 -8.70 -11.11 -21.69
CA GLY A 197 -10.03 -11.00 -21.10
C GLY A 197 -10.13 -11.53 -19.67
N VAL A 198 -9.00 -11.80 -19.02
CA VAL A 198 -8.92 -12.28 -17.63
C VAL A 198 -8.83 -11.07 -16.69
N MET A 199 -9.75 -10.99 -15.73
CA MET A 199 -9.76 -9.89 -14.77
C MET A 199 -8.67 -10.05 -13.72
N VAL A 200 -7.91 -8.99 -13.41
CA VAL A 200 -6.87 -9.02 -12.36
C VAL A 200 -7.21 -8.05 -11.24
N VAL A 201 -7.25 -8.57 -10.02
CA VAL A 201 -7.52 -7.82 -8.79
C VAL A 201 -6.31 -7.91 -7.88
N CYS A 202 -5.74 -6.78 -7.48
CA CYS A 202 -4.58 -6.73 -6.61
C CYS A 202 -4.86 -5.95 -5.30
N SER A 203 -4.15 -6.30 -4.24
CA SER A 203 -4.13 -5.52 -3.00
C SER A 203 -3.37 -4.19 -3.17
N ALA A 204 -3.81 -3.11 -2.51
CA ALA A 204 -3.16 -1.80 -2.59
C ALA A 204 -1.83 -1.68 -1.82
N GLY A 205 -1.56 -2.58 -0.87
CA GLY A 205 -0.42 -2.52 0.05
C GLY A 205 -0.81 -2.13 1.47
N ASN A 206 0.08 -2.40 2.44
CA ASN A 206 -0.17 -2.19 3.87
C ASN A 206 0.80 -1.16 4.50
N ALA A 207 1.25 -0.18 3.71
CA ALA A 207 2.25 0.80 4.12
C ALA A 207 1.68 2.21 4.37
N GLY A 208 0.35 2.34 4.45
CA GLY A 208 -0.31 3.60 4.81
C GLY A 208 -0.04 4.02 6.27
N PRO A 209 -0.59 5.14 6.75
CA PRO A 209 -1.55 6.01 6.07
C PRO A 209 -0.86 7.11 5.26
N ASP A 210 0.47 7.10 5.15
CA ASP A 210 1.21 8.11 4.41
C ASP A 210 0.83 8.06 2.93
N ALA A 211 0.80 9.23 2.30
CA ALA A 211 0.51 9.37 0.88
C ALA A 211 1.55 8.66 0.01
N ALA A 212 1.17 8.33 -1.23
CA ALA A 212 2.06 7.69 -2.22
C ALA A 212 2.71 6.37 -1.77
N THR A 213 1.95 5.58 -1.00
CA THR A 213 2.34 4.25 -0.52
C THR A 213 1.64 3.12 -1.27
N VAL A 214 0.72 3.44 -2.20
CA VAL A 214 0.01 2.47 -3.03
C VAL A 214 0.93 1.75 -4.01
N VAL A 215 0.75 0.45 -4.14
CA VAL A 215 1.41 -0.41 -5.12
C VAL A 215 0.38 -1.12 -6.02
N ASN A 216 0.84 -1.88 -7.02
CA ASN A 216 -0.02 -2.47 -8.05
C ASN A 216 -0.87 -1.42 -8.78
N ALA A 217 -0.25 -0.30 -9.13
CA ALA A 217 -0.93 0.90 -9.62
C ALA A 217 -1.13 0.95 -11.14
N ALA A 218 -0.76 -0.11 -11.88
CA ALA A 218 -0.97 -0.16 -13.32
C ALA A 218 -2.46 -0.01 -13.69
N PRO A 219 -2.82 0.74 -14.77
CA PRO A 219 -4.22 1.01 -15.10
C PRO A 219 -5.02 -0.22 -15.51
N TRP A 220 -4.41 -1.34 -15.86
CA TRP A 220 -5.13 -2.58 -16.16
C TRP A 220 -5.39 -3.44 -14.91
N ILE A 221 -4.89 -3.04 -13.74
CA ILE A 221 -5.13 -3.73 -12.47
C ILE A 221 -6.31 -3.07 -11.73
N LEU A 222 -7.18 -3.86 -11.08
CA LEU A 222 -8.13 -3.36 -10.07
C LEU A 222 -7.49 -3.43 -8.67
N THR A 223 -7.11 -2.28 -8.12
CA THR A 223 -6.32 -2.13 -6.90
C THR A 223 -7.23 -1.85 -5.70
N VAL A 224 -7.12 -2.67 -4.64
CA VAL A 224 -8.10 -2.70 -3.55
C VAL A 224 -7.52 -2.23 -2.21
N ALA A 225 -8.11 -1.18 -1.65
CA ALA A 225 -7.86 -0.71 -0.28
C ALA A 225 -8.60 -1.56 0.77
N ALA A 226 -8.12 -1.49 2.01
CA ALA A 226 -8.70 -2.19 3.15
C ALA A 226 -9.53 -1.25 4.02
N SER A 227 -10.72 -1.71 4.39
CA SER A 227 -11.59 -1.03 5.33
C SER A 227 -12.08 -1.97 6.44
N THR A 228 -12.58 -1.37 7.52
CA THR A 228 -13.24 -2.07 8.62
C THR A 228 -14.64 -2.56 8.23
N ILE A 229 -15.19 -3.45 9.05
CA ILE A 229 -16.59 -3.87 9.03
C ILE A 229 -17.26 -3.47 10.33
N ASP A 230 -18.59 -3.59 10.40
CA ASP A 230 -19.40 -3.30 11.58
C ASP A 230 -19.29 -4.38 12.68
N ARG A 231 -18.16 -5.12 12.71
CA ARG A 231 -17.80 -6.06 13.76
C ARG A 231 -16.56 -5.58 14.50
N TYR A 232 -16.62 -5.57 15.82
CA TYR A 232 -15.54 -5.16 16.69
C TYR A 232 -15.21 -6.23 17.74
N PHE A 233 -13.93 -6.38 18.06
CA PHE A 233 -13.44 -7.30 19.11
C PHE A 233 -13.17 -6.50 20.37
N GLN A 234 -14.17 -6.46 21.25
CA GLN A 234 -14.12 -5.66 22.46
C GLN A 234 -13.50 -6.46 23.61
N SER A 235 -12.58 -5.82 24.33
CA SER A 235 -12.00 -6.33 25.58
C SER A 235 -11.83 -5.15 26.53
N ASP A 236 -12.62 -5.08 27.58
CA ASP A 236 -12.65 -3.93 28.48
C ASP A 236 -11.70 -4.09 29.67
N VAL A 237 -11.30 -2.95 30.24
CA VAL A 237 -10.64 -2.88 31.55
C VAL A 237 -11.68 -2.48 32.58
N VAL A 238 -11.95 -3.34 33.56
CA VAL A 238 -12.88 -3.02 34.66
C VAL A 238 -12.05 -2.55 35.85
N LEU A 239 -12.31 -1.33 36.31
CA LEU A 239 -11.61 -0.68 37.42
C LEU A 239 -12.33 -0.95 38.75
N GLY A 240 -11.58 -1.07 39.85
CA GLY A 240 -12.13 -1.31 41.18
C GLY A 240 -12.91 -0.12 41.75
N GLY A 241 -13.65 -0.35 42.84
CA GLY A 241 -14.48 0.66 43.50
C GLY A 241 -15.93 0.61 43.01
N ASN A 242 -16.22 1.21 41.86
CA ASN A 242 -17.57 1.27 41.28
C ASN A 242 -17.77 0.38 40.03
N ASN A 243 -16.79 -0.46 39.70
CA ASN A 243 -16.78 -1.30 38.49
C ASN A 243 -16.92 -0.49 37.18
N THR A 244 -16.39 0.74 37.10
CA THR A 244 -16.31 1.48 35.83
C THR A 244 -15.52 0.66 34.80
N ALA A 245 -16.10 0.49 33.61
CA ALA A 245 -15.43 -0.18 32.50
C ALA A 245 -14.86 0.85 31.51
N VAL A 246 -13.55 0.75 31.24
CA VAL A 246 -12.86 1.48 30.18
C VAL A 246 -12.85 0.61 28.92
N LYS A 247 -13.35 1.15 27.81
CA LYS A 247 -13.55 0.41 26.55
C LYS A 247 -12.25 0.17 25.81
N GLY A 248 -11.91 -1.09 25.61
CA GLY A 248 -10.73 -1.52 24.87
C GLY A 248 -11.04 -2.48 23.74
N GLY A 249 -10.01 -2.82 22.97
CA GLY A 249 -10.08 -3.79 21.88
C GLY A 249 -8.80 -4.60 21.75
N ALA A 250 -8.97 -5.91 21.60
CA ALA A 250 -7.94 -6.90 21.34
C ALA A 250 -8.62 -8.27 21.18
N ILE A 251 -7.86 -9.27 20.75
CA ILE A 251 -8.25 -10.68 20.89
C ILE A 251 -7.42 -11.27 22.03
N ASN A 252 -8.04 -11.53 23.18
CA ASN A 252 -7.45 -12.26 24.29
C ASN A 252 -8.49 -13.21 24.90
N PHE A 253 -8.00 -14.29 25.50
CA PHE A 253 -8.82 -15.28 26.18
C PHE A 253 -8.58 -15.24 27.69
N SER A 254 -8.62 -14.02 28.25
CA SER A 254 -8.29 -13.73 29.65
C SER A 254 -8.92 -14.75 30.61
N ASN A 255 -8.07 -15.35 31.44
CA ASN A 255 -8.44 -16.23 32.55
C ASN A 255 -8.48 -15.47 33.89
N LEU A 256 -8.39 -14.13 33.86
CA LEU A 256 -8.45 -13.29 35.04
C LEU A 256 -9.84 -13.35 35.67
N ASN A 257 -9.93 -13.10 36.99
CA ASN A 257 -11.22 -13.01 37.67
C ASN A 257 -12.12 -11.94 37.02
N LYS A 258 -13.43 -12.22 36.98
CA LYS A 258 -14.43 -11.29 36.46
C LYS A 258 -14.56 -9.99 37.25
N THR A 259 -14.17 -9.98 38.52
CA THR A 259 -14.17 -8.79 39.37
C THR A 259 -12.78 -8.16 39.44
N PRO A 260 -12.66 -6.83 39.46
CA PRO A 260 -11.38 -6.14 39.64
C PRO A 260 -10.69 -6.57 40.93
N LYS A 261 -9.51 -7.18 40.82
CA LYS A 261 -8.75 -7.65 41.99
C LYS A 261 -7.23 -7.58 41.82
N TYR A 262 -6.76 -7.36 40.60
CA TYR A 262 -5.33 -7.37 40.30
C TYR A 262 -4.82 -5.95 40.43
N PRO A 263 -3.75 -5.69 41.21
CA PRO A 263 -3.21 -4.34 41.32
C PRO A 263 -2.83 -3.78 39.96
N LEU A 264 -3.09 -2.50 39.75
CA LEU A 264 -2.82 -1.77 38.51
C LEU A 264 -1.66 -0.80 38.71
N ILE A 265 -0.70 -0.78 37.79
CA ILE A 265 0.47 0.10 37.85
C ILE A 265 0.80 0.66 36.47
N THR A 266 1.34 1.89 36.40
CA THR A 266 1.87 2.45 35.15
C THR A 266 3.32 2.00 34.93
N GLY A 267 3.74 1.87 33.68
CA GLY A 267 5.15 1.59 33.34
C GLY A 267 6.11 2.60 33.97
N GLU A 268 5.74 3.89 33.97
CA GLU A 268 6.48 4.97 34.64
C GLU A 268 6.69 4.70 36.15
N SER A 269 5.64 4.31 36.87
CA SER A 269 5.74 3.99 38.31
C SER A 269 6.55 2.73 38.59
N ALA A 270 6.61 1.83 37.61
CA ALA A 270 7.37 0.59 37.65
C ALA A 270 8.83 0.75 37.19
N LYS A 271 9.30 1.96 36.85
CA LYS A 271 10.65 2.21 36.35
C LYS A 271 11.73 1.58 37.25
N SER A 272 12.68 0.90 36.60
CA SER A 272 13.89 0.38 37.25
C SER A 272 14.82 1.53 37.66
N SER A 273 15.49 1.39 38.80
CA SER A 273 16.49 2.37 39.25
C SER A 273 17.71 2.46 38.32
N SER A 274 17.91 1.48 37.43
CA SER A 274 19.00 1.47 36.44
C SER A 274 18.72 2.32 35.21
N VAL A 275 17.50 2.85 35.04
CA VAL A 275 17.09 3.62 33.86
C VAL A 275 16.85 5.08 34.21
N SER A 276 17.53 5.97 33.49
CA SER A 276 17.39 7.42 33.65
C SER A 276 16.10 7.94 33.03
N ASP A 277 15.79 7.51 31.81
CA ASP A 277 14.63 7.96 31.04
C ASP A 277 13.31 7.33 31.52
N THR A 278 12.30 8.18 31.71
CA THR A 278 10.95 7.76 32.12
C THR A 278 10.08 7.37 30.92
N GLU A 279 10.36 7.90 29.73
CA GLU A 279 9.58 7.60 28.51
C GLU A 279 9.71 6.13 28.11
N SER A 280 10.93 5.60 28.12
CA SER A 280 11.17 4.18 27.82
C SER A 280 10.45 3.25 28.82
N ALA A 281 10.38 3.64 30.10
CA ALA A 281 9.64 2.89 31.12
C ALA A 281 8.12 3.02 30.95
N SER A 282 7.58 4.20 30.63
CA SER A 282 6.15 4.37 30.35
C SER A 282 5.71 3.59 29.11
N HIS A 283 6.63 3.38 28.17
CA HIS A 283 6.47 2.55 26.99
C HIS A 283 6.68 1.04 27.26
N CYS A 284 7.07 0.67 28.48
CA CYS A 284 7.38 -0.70 28.87
C CYS A 284 8.42 -1.36 27.94
N GLU A 285 9.45 -0.60 27.56
CA GLU A 285 10.51 -1.12 26.72
C GLU A 285 11.31 -2.21 27.47
N PRO A 286 11.80 -3.26 26.78
CA PRO A 286 12.56 -4.34 27.40
C PRO A 286 13.69 -3.85 28.31
N GLY A 287 13.79 -4.41 29.52
CA GLY A 287 14.83 -4.04 30.50
C GLY A 287 14.61 -2.70 31.23
N THR A 288 13.48 -2.01 31.03
CA THR A 288 13.24 -0.69 31.67
C THR A 288 12.45 -0.74 32.97
N LEU A 289 11.77 -1.86 33.23
CA LEU A 289 10.88 -2.03 34.38
C LEU A 289 11.53 -2.87 35.48
N ASP A 290 11.20 -2.56 36.73
CA ASP A 290 11.57 -3.38 37.89
C ASP A 290 10.57 -4.54 38.02
N ALA A 291 11.04 -5.77 37.74
CA ALA A 291 10.23 -6.98 37.81
C ALA A 291 9.54 -7.16 39.18
N SER A 292 10.17 -6.73 40.28
CA SER A 292 9.58 -6.84 41.62
C SER A 292 8.36 -5.94 41.81
N LYS A 293 8.28 -4.81 41.08
CA LYS A 293 7.16 -3.87 41.15
C LYS A 293 5.95 -4.30 40.34
N ILE A 294 6.16 -5.10 39.29
CA ILE A 294 5.11 -5.50 38.33
C ILE A 294 4.61 -6.93 38.52
N LYS A 295 5.34 -7.78 39.25
CA LYS A 295 4.94 -9.16 39.52
C LYS A 295 3.53 -9.22 40.14
N GLY A 296 2.63 -9.97 39.52
CA GLY A 296 1.24 -10.13 39.95
C GLY A 296 0.30 -8.98 39.58
N LYS A 297 0.76 -7.99 38.80
CA LYS A 297 0.01 -6.77 38.48
C LYS A 297 -0.39 -6.68 37.01
N ILE A 298 -1.39 -5.84 36.74
CA ILE A 298 -1.70 -5.35 35.39
C ILE A 298 -0.89 -4.08 35.15
N VAL A 299 -0.21 -3.99 34.00
CA VAL A 299 0.66 -2.86 33.68
C VAL A 299 0.08 -2.02 32.53
N LEU A 300 -0.11 -0.72 32.76
CA LEU A 300 -0.46 0.26 31.74
C LEU A 300 0.81 0.77 31.03
N CYS A 301 0.86 0.57 29.72
CA CYS A 301 2.01 0.87 28.86
C CYS A 301 1.58 1.72 27.65
N HIS A 302 2.46 2.57 27.14
CA HIS A 302 2.23 3.31 25.90
C HIS A 302 2.86 2.61 24.69
N HIS A 303 2.20 2.69 23.54
CA HIS A 303 2.73 2.26 22.27
C HIS A 303 2.60 3.37 21.23
N SER A 304 3.68 3.60 20.51
CA SER A 304 3.70 4.42 19.31
C SER A 304 4.05 3.52 18.13
N ARG A 305 3.40 3.74 16.99
CA ARG A 305 3.71 3.03 15.74
C ARG A 305 5.18 3.15 15.33
N ASN A 306 5.83 4.26 15.70
CA ASN A 306 7.24 4.52 15.40
C ASN A 306 8.18 3.99 16.49
N SER A 307 7.68 3.22 17.46
CA SER A 307 8.51 2.55 18.47
C SER A 307 9.38 1.51 17.78
N ASP A 308 10.67 1.48 18.15
CA ASP A 308 11.62 0.48 17.65
C ASP A 308 11.27 -0.93 18.15
N THR A 309 10.55 -1.04 19.26
CA THR A 309 10.12 -2.29 19.88
C THR A 309 8.71 -2.66 19.47
N SER A 310 8.53 -3.91 19.05
CA SER A 310 7.22 -4.44 18.70
C SER A 310 6.30 -4.60 19.91
N LYS A 311 4.97 -4.59 19.69
CA LYS A 311 3.99 -4.89 20.74
C LYS A 311 4.26 -6.26 21.37
N THR A 312 4.62 -7.25 20.56
CA THR A 312 4.91 -8.61 21.03
C THR A 312 6.09 -8.65 22.00
N GLU A 313 7.21 -7.99 21.67
CA GLU A 313 8.40 -7.95 22.54
C GLU A 313 8.09 -7.31 23.90
N LYS A 314 7.33 -6.20 23.91
CA LYS A 314 6.87 -5.54 25.14
C LYS A 314 6.04 -6.50 26.02
N ILE A 315 5.11 -7.21 25.39
CA ILE A 315 4.23 -8.14 26.11
C ILE A 315 5.00 -9.35 26.64
N GLU A 316 5.93 -9.92 25.88
CA GLU A 316 6.76 -11.04 26.33
C GLU A 316 7.66 -10.67 27.51
N GLU A 317 8.20 -9.45 27.55
CA GLU A 317 8.94 -8.94 28.72
C GLU A 317 8.04 -8.86 29.96
N LEU A 318 6.86 -8.24 29.84
CA LEU A 318 5.91 -8.10 30.97
C LEU A 318 5.51 -9.47 31.53
N LYS A 319 5.20 -10.41 30.64
CA LYS A 319 4.87 -11.80 30.98
C LYS A 319 6.03 -12.50 31.68
N SER A 320 7.25 -12.37 31.15
CA SER A 320 8.48 -12.97 31.71
C SER A 320 8.82 -12.39 33.09
N ALA A 321 8.55 -11.10 33.31
CA ALA A 321 8.71 -10.43 34.60
C ALA A 321 7.60 -10.75 35.62
N GLY A 322 6.61 -11.57 35.24
CA GLY A 322 5.56 -12.06 36.11
C GLY A 322 4.35 -11.14 36.28
N ALA A 323 4.15 -10.17 35.38
CA ALA A 323 2.88 -9.45 35.28
C ALA A 323 1.75 -10.44 34.93
N VAL A 324 0.49 -10.06 35.22
CA VAL A 324 -0.69 -10.92 34.95
C VAL A 324 -1.54 -10.41 33.78
N GLY A 325 -1.23 -9.21 33.27
CA GLY A 325 -1.85 -8.66 32.08
C GLY A 325 -1.30 -7.27 31.75
N SER A 326 -1.71 -6.72 30.62
CA SER A 326 -1.30 -5.37 30.19
C SER A 326 -2.45 -4.58 29.56
N VAL A 327 -2.44 -3.27 29.78
CA VAL A 327 -3.27 -2.32 29.06
C VAL A 327 -2.35 -1.48 28.20
N LEU A 328 -2.52 -1.53 26.88
CA LEU A 328 -1.65 -0.83 25.94
C LEU A 328 -2.36 0.38 25.35
N VAL A 329 -1.79 1.57 25.52
CA VAL A 329 -2.32 2.81 24.95
C VAL A 329 -1.84 2.91 23.50
N ASN A 330 -2.78 2.89 22.55
CA ASN A 330 -2.53 2.89 21.12
C ASN A 330 -3.70 3.56 20.37
N ASP A 331 -3.53 4.79 19.89
CA ASP A 331 -4.60 5.52 19.20
C ASP A 331 -4.82 5.05 17.76
N LEU A 332 -3.74 4.76 17.03
CA LEU A 332 -3.82 4.53 15.58
C LEU A 332 -4.16 3.07 15.24
N GLU A 333 -3.54 2.11 15.92
CA GLU A 333 -3.63 0.70 15.48
C GLU A 333 -4.74 -0.10 16.17
N LYS A 334 -5.46 0.50 17.13
CA LYS A 334 -6.58 -0.14 17.85
C LYS A 334 -7.71 -0.62 16.93
N ALA A 335 -7.80 -0.09 15.70
CA ALA A 335 -8.73 -0.55 14.69
C ALA A 335 -8.50 -2.03 14.28
N VAL A 336 -7.25 -2.51 14.39
CA VAL A 336 -6.87 -3.90 14.18
C VAL A 336 -6.79 -4.61 15.53
N ALA A 337 -7.51 -5.72 15.66
CA ALA A 337 -7.50 -6.47 16.91
C ALA A 337 -6.29 -7.41 16.94
N THR A 338 -5.23 -6.99 17.64
CA THR A 338 -4.07 -7.84 17.89
C THR A 338 -4.47 -9.06 18.74
N ALA A 339 -3.96 -10.24 18.38
CA ALA A 339 -4.21 -11.47 19.12
C ALA A 339 -3.12 -11.76 20.16
N TYR A 340 -3.51 -11.71 21.43
CA TYR A 340 -2.71 -12.05 22.60
C TYR A 340 -3.27 -13.35 23.21
N ILE A 341 -2.79 -14.49 22.69
CA ILE A 341 -3.41 -15.81 22.91
C ILE A 341 -3.22 -16.33 24.34
N ASP A 342 -2.05 -16.11 24.92
CA ASP A 342 -1.63 -16.70 26.18
C ASP A 342 -1.32 -15.66 27.27
N PHE A 343 -1.62 -14.39 27.01
CA PHE A 343 -1.45 -13.29 27.97
C PHE A 343 -2.59 -12.27 27.86
N PRO A 344 -3.29 -11.93 28.96
CA PRO A 344 -4.38 -10.95 28.93
C PRO A 344 -3.89 -9.55 28.57
N VAL A 345 -4.26 -9.07 27.38
CA VAL A 345 -3.93 -7.71 26.93
C VAL A 345 -5.15 -7.07 26.28
N THR A 346 -5.33 -5.77 26.51
CA THR A 346 -6.27 -4.95 25.75
C THR A 346 -5.64 -3.63 25.32
N GLU A 347 -6.01 -3.15 24.13
CA GLU A 347 -5.56 -1.86 23.61
C GLU A 347 -6.64 -0.79 23.80
N ILE A 348 -6.25 0.40 24.26
CA ILE A 348 -7.13 1.55 24.52
C ILE A 348 -6.60 2.80 23.83
N THR A 349 -7.45 3.81 23.65
CA THR A 349 -7.01 5.13 23.15
C THR A 349 -6.37 5.95 24.29
N SER A 350 -5.56 6.94 23.94
CA SER A 350 -4.98 7.90 24.89
C SER A 350 -6.07 8.66 25.64
N ALA A 351 -7.19 8.96 24.98
CA ALA A 351 -8.36 9.56 25.63
C ALA A 351 -8.94 8.65 26.72
N ALA A 352 -9.06 7.34 26.46
CA ALA A 352 -9.52 6.36 27.44
C ALA A 352 -8.48 6.11 28.55
N ALA A 353 -7.19 6.23 28.24
CA ALA A 353 -6.11 6.10 29.23
C ALA A 353 -6.17 7.21 30.30
N ALA A 354 -6.66 8.40 29.95
CA ALA A 354 -6.86 9.50 30.90
C ALA A 354 -7.79 9.12 32.07
N ASP A 355 -8.84 8.33 31.80
CA ASP A 355 -9.74 7.82 32.83
C ASP A 355 -9.02 6.83 33.78
N ILE A 356 -8.14 6.00 33.23
CA ILE A 356 -7.32 5.07 34.02
C ILE A 356 -6.32 5.84 34.90
N HIS A 357 -5.63 6.84 34.35
CA HIS A 357 -4.72 7.69 35.14
C HIS A 357 -5.45 8.41 36.26
N LYS A 358 -6.64 8.97 35.98
CA LYS A 358 -7.48 9.60 37.00
C LYS A 358 -7.89 8.63 38.11
N TYR A 359 -8.22 7.39 37.74
CA TYR A 359 -8.54 6.34 38.71
C TYR A 359 -7.33 5.97 39.58
N ILE A 360 -6.16 5.73 38.98
CA ILE A 360 -4.92 5.42 39.70
C ILE A 360 -4.59 6.53 40.73
N ALA A 361 -4.78 7.79 40.37
CA ALA A 361 -4.52 8.92 41.28
C ALA A 361 -5.55 9.06 42.42
N SER A 362 -6.73 8.43 42.30
CA SER A 362 -7.85 8.57 43.25
C SER A 362 -7.84 7.59 44.43
N THR A 363 -6.96 6.58 44.40
CA THR A 363 -6.87 5.54 45.43
C THR A 363 -5.43 5.07 45.62
N SER A 364 -5.06 4.68 46.83
CA SER A 364 -3.73 4.12 47.12
C SER A 364 -3.58 2.67 46.66
N GLU A 365 -4.69 1.96 46.43
CA GLU A 365 -4.71 0.53 46.05
C GLU A 365 -5.54 0.34 44.76
N PRO A 366 -5.07 0.85 43.60
CA PRO A 366 -5.79 0.70 42.34
C PRO A 366 -5.79 -0.77 41.91
N VAL A 367 -6.98 -1.30 41.63
CA VAL A 367 -7.15 -2.67 41.13
C VAL A 367 -7.96 -2.67 39.84
N ALA A 368 -7.68 -3.63 38.97
CA ALA A 368 -8.36 -3.81 37.72
C ALA A 368 -8.53 -5.31 37.37
N THR A 369 -9.29 -5.57 36.32
CA THR A 369 -9.26 -6.83 35.57
C THR A 369 -9.49 -6.57 34.08
N ILE A 370 -8.95 -7.44 33.23
CA ILE A 370 -9.15 -7.39 31.77
C ILE A 370 -10.15 -8.47 31.41
N THR A 371 -11.25 -8.09 30.78
CA THR A 371 -12.29 -9.04 30.37
C THR A 371 -11.85 -9.85 29.16
N PRO A 372 -12.25 -11.13 29.03
CA PRO A 372 -12.04 -11.87 27.78
C PRO A 372 -12.74 -11.18 26.62
N THR A 373 -12.18 -11.32 25.42
CA THR A 373 -12.72 -10.68 24.21
C THR A 373 -14.12 -11.18 23.90
N ILE A 374 -15.01 -10.26 23.51
CA ILE A 374 -16.31 -10.56 22.92
C ILE A 374 -16.41 -10.01 21.51
N THR A 375 -17.27 -10.62 20.70
CA THR A 375 -17.63 -10.10 19.37
C THR A 375 -18.82 -9.15 19.51
N VAL A 376 -18.64 -7.90 19.10
CA VAL A 376 -19.70 -6.88 19.00
C VAL A 376 -20.04 -6.68 17.53
N THR A 377 -21.32 -6.66 17.19
CA THR A 377 -21.83 -6.41 15.84
C THR A 377 -22.53 -5.05 15.78
N GLU A 378 -22.81 -4.55 14.56
CA GLU A 378 -23.41 -3.24 14.33
C GLU A 378 -22.55 -2.08 14.88
N TYR A 379 -21.23 -2.27 14.89
CA TYR A 379 -20.27 -1.27 15.34
C TYR A 379 -20.25 -0.06 14.41
N LYS A 380 -20.14 1.13 15.00
CA LYS A 380 -20.24 2.42 14.30
C LYS A 380 -19.07 3.34 14.64
N PRO A 381 -18.55 4.11 13.67
CA PRO A 381 -18.87 4.04 12.24
C PRO A 381 -18.21 2.83 11.55
N ALA A 382 -18.84 2.29 10.50
CA ALA A 382 -18.23 1.32 9.59
C ALA A 382 -18.84 1.39 8.16
N PRO A 383 -18.06 1.23 7.09
CA PRO A 383 -16.60 1.06 7.09
C PRO A 383 -15.85 2.36 7.43
N VAL A 384 -14.62 2.17 7.89
CA VAL A 384 -13.57 3.17 8.04
C VAL A 384 -12.33 2.66 7.29
N VAL A 385 -11.57 3.53 6.63
CA VAL A 385 -10.33 3.13 5.93
C VAL A 385 -9.25 2.78 6.95
N ALA A 386 -8.71 1.57 6.82
CA ALA A 386 -7.70 1.07 7.73
C ALA A 386 -6.42 1.93 7.67
N TYR A 387 -5.81 2.17 8.84
CA TYR A 387 -4.61 3.00 8.95
C TYR A 387 -3.46 2.47 8.09
N PHE A 388 -3.29 1.14 8.06
CA PHE A 388 -2.24 0.49 7.27
C PHE A 388 -2.53 0.49 5.77
N SER A 389 -3.79 0.67 5.33
CA SER A 389 -4.13 0.59 3.91
C SER A 389 -3.32 1.64 3.15
N SER A 390 -2.50 1.22 2.20
CA SER A 390 -1.67 2.12 1.40
C SER A 390 -2.52 3.15 0.66
N ARG A 391 -2.01 4.39 0.58
CA ARG A 391 -2.71 5.55 0.01
C ARG A 391 -2.11 5.98 -1.33
N GLY A 392 -2.96 6.53 -2.20
CA GLY A 392 -2.52 7.28 -3.37
C GLY A 392 -1.94 8.65 -3.02
N PRO A 393 -1.63 9.48 -4.04
CA PRO A 393 -1.60 9.12 -5.47
C PRO A 393 -0.51 8.08 -5.78
N SER A 394 -0.62 7.38 -6.91
CA SER A 394 0.49 6.55 -7.39
C SER A 394 1.68 7.43 -7.77
N ALA A 395 2.87 7.08 -7.28
CA ALA A 395 4.11 7.78 -7.62
C ALA A 395 4.48 7.67 -9.11
N GLN A 396 4.04 6.60 -9.80
CA GLN A 396 4.28 6.42 -11.23
C GLN A 396 3.36 7.31 -12.07
N THR A 397 2.06 7.30 -11.76
CA THR A 397 1.02 7.99 -12.56
C THR A 397 -0.02 8.65 -11.67
N PRO A 398 0.22 9.88 -11.18
CA PRO A 398 -0.77 10.60 -10.38
C PRO A 398 -2.05 10.93 -11.17
N ASN A 399 -1.98 10.95 -12.51
CA ASN A 399 -3.11 11.16 -13.43
C ASN A 399 -4.09 9.97 -13.51
N ILE A 400 -3.79 8.84 -12.86
CA ILE A 400 -4.72 7.72 -12.66
C ILE A 400 -4.89 7.52 -11.15
N LEU A 401 -6.13 7.67 -10.69
CA LEU A 401 -6.47 7.61 -9.27
C LEU A 401 -6.32 6.17 -8.75
N LYS A 402 -5.60 6.00 -7.65
CA LYS A 402 -5.43 4.73 -6.94
C LYS A 402 -5.52 4.95 -5.41
N PRO A 403 -6.01 3.97 -4.63
CA PRO A 403 -6.58 2.69 -5.07
C PRO A 403 -7.89 2.89 -5.85
N ASP A 404 -8.41 1.83 -6.48
CA ASP A 404 -9.63 1.94 -7.30
C ASP A 404 -10.91 1.81 -6.46
N VAL A 405 -10.89 0.97 -5.43
CA VAL A 405 -12.04 0.65 -4.57
C VAL A 405 -11.54 0.17 -3.21
N ALA A 406 -12.38 0.25 -2.17
CA ALA A 406 -12.14 -0.34 -0.85
C ALA A 406 -13.05 -1.56 -0.60
N ALA A 407 -12.56 -2.50 0.21
CA ALA A 407 -13.33 -3.68 0.62
C ALA A 407 -12.93 -4.14 2.03
N PRO A 408 -13.73 -5.02 2.68
CA PRO A 408 -13.43 -5.53 4.01
C PRO A 408 -12.03 -6.17 4.09
N GLY A 409 -11.16 -5.59 4.90
CA GLY A 409 -9.77 -6.03 5.05
C GLY A 409 -9.27 -6.05 6.49
N VAL A 410 -10.13 -5.78 7.47
CA VAL A 410 -9.73 -5.72 8.89
C VAL A 410 -10.44 -6.82 9.68
N ASN A 411 -9.64 -7.62 10.39
CA ASN A 411 -10.04 -8.74 11.24
C ASN A 411 -11.01 -9.71 10.54
N ILE A 412 -10.64 -10.15 9.34
CA ILE A 412 -11.44 -11.04 8.49
C ILE A 412 -11.24 -12.49 8.93
N LEU A 413 -12.35 -13.18 9.18
CA LEU A 413 -12.36 -14.60 9.54
C LEU A 413 -12.35 -15.43 8.25
N ALA A 414 -11.32 -16.24 8.03
CA ALA A 414 -11.28 -17.19 6.93
C ALA A 414 -10.47 -18.44 7.30
N SER A 415 -10.46 -19.45 6.42
CA SER A 415 -9.78 -20.72 6.68
C SER A 415 -8.29 -20.51 6.90
N TRP A 416 -7.71 -21.30 7.80
CA TRP A 416 -6.32 -21.20 8.18
C TRP A 416 -5.68 -22.57 8.34
N ILE A 417 -4.35 -22.61 8.29
CA ILE A 417 -3.59 -23.81 8.60
C ILE A 417 -3.60 -24.05 10.13
N PRO A 418 -3.51 -25.31 10.61
CA PRO A 418 -3.39 -25.57 12.04
C PRO A 418 -2.18 -24.86 12.65
N THR A 419 -2.38 -24.11 13.75
CA THR A 419 -1.31 -23.46 14.52
C THR A 419 -0.88 -24.33 15.71
N SER A 420 0.33 -24.12 16.22
CA SER A 420 0.86 -24.85 17.39
C SER A 420 0.43 -24.24 18.73
N THR A 421 0.17 -22.94 18.78
CA THR A 421 -0.21 -22.22 20.01
C THR A 421 -1.73 -22.18 20.16
N LEU A 422 -2.21 -22.58 21.33
CA LEU A 422 -3.64 -22.67 21.67
C LEU A 422 -3.98 -21.76 22.87
N PRO A 423 -5.17 -21.13 22.89
CA PRO A 423 -5.69 -20.50 24.09
C PRO A 423 -5.81 -21.49 25.26
N ALA A 424 -5.81 -20.97 26.48
CA ALA A 424 -6.01 -21.78 27.67
C ALA A 424 -7.38 -22.50 27.63
N GLY A 425 -7.37 -23.82 27.80
CA GLY A 425 -8.58 -24.65 27.79
C GLY A 425 -8.98 -25.20 26.41
N GLU A 426 -8.29 -24.80 25.33
CA GLU A 426 -8.52 -25.33 23.99
C GLU A 426 -7.65 -26.56 23.72
N GLU A 427 -8.25 -27.63 23.20
CA GLU A 427 -7.56 -28.89 22.91
C GLU A 427 -7.08 -28.98 21.46
N LYS A 428 -7.64 -28.16 20.56
CA LYS A 428 -7.40 -28.23 19.11
C LYS A 428 -7.21 -26.83 18.52
N PRO A 429 -6.33 -26.69 17.52
CA PRO A 429 -6.18 -25.41 16.82
C PRO A 429 -7.45 -25.07 16.05
N SER A 430 -7.75 -23.77 16.03
CA SER A 430 -8.80 -23.24 15.18
C SER A 430 -8.46 -23.50 13.69
N GLN A 431 -9.46 -23.95 12.92
CA GLN A 431 -9.37 -24.09 11.46
C GLN A 431 -9.58 -22.76 10.72
N PHE A 432 -9.82 -21.69 11.47
CA PHE A 432 -10.02 -20.34 10.99
C PHE A 432 -9.08 -19.38 11.70
N ASN A 433 -8.81 -18.23 11.11
CA ASN A 433 -8.03 -17.17 11.74
C ASN A 433 -8.61 -15.79 11.37
N LEU A 434 -8.37 -14.82 12.25
CA LEU A 434 -8.73 -13.40 12.06
C LEU A 434 -7.48 -12.66 11.62
N VAL A 435 -7.45 -12.22 10.35
CA VAL A 435 -6.28 -11.55 9.76
C VAL A 435 -6.72 -10.23 9.12
N SER A 436 -5.80 -9.25 9.14
CA SER A 436 -5.99 -7.92 8.56
C SER A 436 -4.97 -7.65 7.46
N GLY A 437 -5.39 -6.92 6.43
CA GLY A 437 -4.56 -6.50 5.31
C GLY A 437 -5.39 -6.16 4.07
N THR A 438 -4.81 -5.37 3.16
CA THR A 438 -5.34 -5.24 1.79
C THR A 438 -5.35 -6.58 1.05
N SER A 439 -4.52 -7.53 1.48
CA SER A 439 -4.59 -8.93 1.08
C SER A 439 -5.90 -9.62 1.41
N MET A 440 -6.65 -9.18 2.42
CA MET A 440 -7.98 -9.74 2.74
C MET A 440 -9.08 -8.99 1.98
N ALA A 441 -8.86 -7.72 1.65
CA ALA A 441 -9.77 -6.92 0.84
C ALA A 441 -9.78 -7.36 -0.64
N CYS A 442 -8.60 -7.61 -1.22
CA CYS A 442 -8.42 -8.10 -2.59
C CYS A 442 -9.32 -9.31 -2.95
N PRO A 443 -9.33 -10.43 -2.19
CA PRO A 443 -10.14 -11.59 -2.50
C PRO A 443 -11.64 -11.36 -2.35
N HIS A 444 -12.10 -10.41 -1.51
CA HIS A 444 -13.52 -10.01 -1.51
C HIS A 444 -13.92 -9.44 -2.88
N VAL A 445 -13.12 -8.50 -3.41
CA VAL A 445 -13.37 -7.89 -4.72
C VAL A 445 -13.20 -8.90 -5.86
N ALA A 446 -12.25 -9.84 -5.75
CA ALA A 446 -12.13 -10.94 -6.71
C ALA A 446 -13.39 -11.83 -6.72
N GLY A 447 -13.97 -12.13 -5.56
CA GLY A 447 -15.26 -12.83 -5.43
C GLY A 447 -16.41 -12.08 -6.09
N VAL A 448 -16.47 -10.76 -5.93
CA VAL A 448 -17.44 -9.89 -6.61
C VAL A 448 -17.23 -9.92 -8.12
N ALA A 449 -16.00 -9.73 -8.59
CA ALA A 449 -15.65 -9.74 -10.01
C ALA A 449 -16.01 -11.08 -10.69
N ALA A 450 -15.75 -12.21 -10.03
CA ALA A 450 -16.13 -13.53 -10.55
C ALA A 450 -17.65 -13.71 -10.63
N THR A 451 -18.39 -13.17 -9.66
CA THR A 451 -19.86 -13.20 -9.68
C THR A 451 -20.41 -12.35 -10.82
N ILE A 452 -19.84 -11.17 -11.06
CA ILE A 452 -20.20 -10.30 -12.19
C ILE A 452 -19.85 -10.98 -13.51
N LYS A 453 -18.67 -11.60 -13.64
CA LYS A 453 -18.28 -12.35 -14.84
C LYS A 453 -19.22 -13.52 -15.12
N ALA A 454 -19.66 -14.23 -14.08
CA ALA A 454 -20.64 -15.31 -14.22
C ALA A 454 -22.00 -14.79 -14.71
N TRP A 455 -22.43 -13.63 -14.21
CA TRP A 455 -23.70 -13.01 -14.61
C TRP A 455 -23.63 -12.37 -16.01
N ASN A 456 -22.46 -11.83 -16.36
CA ASN A 456 -22.19 -11.14 -17.62
C ASN A 456 -20.95 -11.77 -18.32
N PRO A 457 -21.06 -12.98 -18.90
CA PRO A 457 -19.90 -13.72 -19.41
C PRO A 457 -19.12 -13.01 -20.51
N THR A 458 -19.78 -12.13 -21.28
CA THR A 458 -19.16 -11.39 -22.38
C THR A 458 -18.48 -10.09 -21.95
N TRP A 459 -18.59 -9.70 -20.67
CA TRP A 459 -17.97 -8.46 -20.21
C TRP A 459 -16.44 -8.59 -20.17
N SER A 460 -15.79 -7.51 -20.58
CA SER A 460 -14.35 -7.32 -20.49
C SER A 460 -13.92 -7.04 -19.04
N PRO A 461 -12.63 -7.24 -18.70
CA PRO A 461 -12.07 -6.80 -17.42
C PRO A 461 -12.39 -5.33 -17.09
N ALA A 462 -12.32 -4.44 -18.08
CA ALA A 462 -12.63 -3.02 -17.92
C ALA A 462 -14.09 -2.76 -17.56
N ALA A 463 -15.04 -3.46 -18.21
CA ALA A 463 -16.46 -3.35 -17.89
C ALA A 463 -16.77 -3.83 -16.46
N ILE A 464 -16.16 -4.95 -16.02
CA ILE A 464 -16.29 -5.47 -14.65
C ILE A 464 -15.70 -4.50 -13.64
N ARG A 465 -14.49 -3.97 -13.90
CA ARG A 465 -13.87 -2.94 -13.06
C ARG A 465 -14.78 -1.72 -12.95
N SER A 466 -15.30 -1.25 -14.07
CA SER A 466 -16.18 -0.09 -14.12
C SER A 466 -17.42 -0.33 -13.28
N SER A 467 -18.10 -1.46 -13.40
CA SER A 467 -19.33 -1.71 -12.64
C SER A 467 -19.08 -1.78 -11.14
N ILE A 468 -17.93 -2.31 -10.71
CA ILE A 468 -17.51 -2.32 -9.30
C ILE A 468 -17.26 -0.90 -8.79
N MET A 469 -16.54 -0.09 -9.56
CA MET A 469 -16.16 1.26 -9.14
C MET A 469 -17.35 2.22 -9.14
N THR A 470 -18.11 2.28 -10.23
CA THR A 470 -19.21 3.25 -10.37
C THR A 470 -20.40 2.97 -9.47
N THR A 471 -20.46 1.80 -8.82
CA THR A 471 -21.55 1.45 -7.89
C THR A 471 -21.10 1.38 -6.42
N ALA A 472 -19.83 1.67 -6.15
CA ALA A 472 -19.28 1.70 -4.80
C ALA A 472 -19.95 2.79 -3.94
N THR A 473 -20.13 2.51 -2.66
CA THR A 473 -20.69 3.48 -1.70
C THR A 473 -19.60 4.27 -1.01
N GLN A 474 -19.78 5.59 -0.93
CA GLN A 474 -18.89 6.49 -0.19
C GLN A 474 -19.40 6.78 1.23
N LEU A 475 -20.44 6.07 1.66
CA LEU A 475 -21.10 6.25 2.95
C LEU A 475 -20.85 5.06 3.89
N ASN A 476 -20.79 5.37 5.18
CA ASN A 476 -20.78 4.41 6.26
C ASN A 476 -22.20 4.04 6.72
N ASN A 477 -22.28 3.16 7.72
CA ASN A 477 -23.52 2.70 8.34
C ASN A 477 -24.26 3.77 9.19
N ASP A 478 -23.65 4.93 9.42
CA ASP A 478 -24.31 6.15 9.92
C ASP A 478 -24.82 7.06 8.81
N LYS A 479 -24.71 6.63 7.54
CA LYS A 479 -25.04 7.43 6.34
C LYS A 479 -24.20 8.70 6.21
N ALA A 480 -23.09 8.77 6.94
CA ALA A 480 -22.08 9.80 6.80
C ALA A 480 -20.98 9.36 5.81
N PRO A 481 -20.22 10.29 5.24
CA PRO A 481 -19.05 9.95 4.43
C PRO A 481 -18.07 9.04 5.19
N VAL A 482 -17.41 8.14 4.47
CA VAL A 482 -16.37 7.27 5.03
C VAL A 482 -15.22 8.11 5.59
N THR A 483 -14.69 7.69 6.74
CA THR A 483 -13.54 8.33 7.41
C THR A 483 -12.32 7.39 7.40
N THR A 484 -11.17 7.92 7.79
CA THR A 484 -9.98 7.11 8.14
C THR A 484 -10.02 6.74 9.63
N ASP A 485 -9.15 5.83 10.07
CA ASP A 485 -9.05 5.42 11.48
C ASP A 485 -8.71 6.58 12.44
N SER A 486 -8.16 7.69 11.95
CA SER A 486 -7.94 8.90 12.77
C SER A 486 -9.19 9.76 12.95
N GLY A 487 -10.29 9.40 12.29
CA GLY A 487 -11.54 10.17 12.26
C GLY A 487 -11.58 11.28 11.18
N SER A 488 -10.52 11.47 10.41
CA SER A 488 -10.54 12.42 9.28
C SER A 488 -11.44 11.91 8.14
N LEU A 489 -12.01 12.83 7.36
CA LEU A 489 -12.72 12.46 6.13
C LEU A 489 -11.78 11.70 5.20
N ALA A 490 -12.22 10.55 4.68
CA ALA A 490 -11.45 9.80 3.72
C ALA A 490 -11.60 10.40 2.33
N THR A 491 -10.50 10.38 1.59
CA THR A 491 -10.36 10.91 0.24
C THR A 491 -10.37 9.76 -0.78
N PRO A 492 -10.46 10.07 -2.07
CA PRO A 492 -10.31 9.08 -3.11
C PRO A 492 -8.96 8.37 -3.10
N TYR A 493 -7.89 9.00 -2.60
CA TYR A 493 -6.59 8.35 -2.41
C TYR A 493 -6.60 7.32 -1.27
N ASP A 494 -7.65 7.29 -0.46
CA ASP A 494 -7.81 6.33 0.64
C ASP A 494 -8.67 5.13 0.24
N HIS A 495 -9.78 5.36 -0.46
CA HIS A 495 -10.78 4.32 -0.76
C HIS A 495 -11.16 4.20 -2.25
N GLY A 496 -10.53 4.97 -3.14
CA GLY A 496 -10.88 5.02 -4.55
C GLY A 496 -12.31 5.50 -4.77
N ALA A 497 -13.10 4.72 -5.51
CA ALA A 497 -14.51 5.02 -5.74
C ALA A 497 -15.39 4.89 -4.49
N GLY A 498 -14.96 4.13 -3.48
CA GLY A 498 -15.75 3.85 -2.27
C GLY A 498 -15.62 2.39 -1.81
N GLN A 499 -16.44 2.01 -0.84
CA GLN A 499 -16.63 0.61 -0.44
C GLN A 499 -17.40 -0.15 -1.52
N VAL A 500 -16.89 -1.33 -1.92
CA VAL A 500 -17.54 -2.20 -2.91
C VAL A 500 -19.00 -2.53 -2.52
N ASN A 501 -19.90 -2.46 -3.51
CA ASN A 501 -21.30 -2.87 -3.38
C ASN A 501 -21.61 -4.00 -4.38
N PRO A 502 -21.55 -5.27 -3.94
CA PRO A 502 -21.70 -6.41 -4.85
C PRO A 502 -23.04 -6.43 -5.60
N THR A 503 -24.13 -6.07 -4.92
CA THR A 503 -25.48 -6.13 -5.51
C THR A 503 -25.67 -5.06 -6.56
N ALA A 504 -25.24 -3.82 -6.29
CA ALA A 504 -25.35 -2.73 -7.26
C ALA A 504 -24.46 -2.96 -8.49
N ALA A 505 -23.28 -3.57 -8.31
CA ALA A 505 -22.33 -3.83 -9.39
C ALA A 505 -22.83 -4.84 -10.45
N LEU A 506 -23.89 -5.61 -10.17
CA LEU A 506 -24.53 -6.51 -11.14
C LEU A 506 -25.42 -5.77 -12.16
N ASP A 507 -25.90 -4.58 -11.82
CA ASP A 507 -26.80 -3.76 -12.66
C ASP A 507 -26.36 -2.29 -12.61
N ALA A 508 -25.13 -2.02 -13.07
CA ALA A 508 -24.53 -0.67 -13.00
C ALA A 508 -25.15 0.35 -13.97
N GLY A 509 -25.94 -0.09 -14.96
CA GLY A 509 -26.50 0.75 -16.01
C GLY A 509 -25.46 1.20 -17.05
N LEU A 510 -24.41 1.90 -16.62
CA LEU A 510 -23.32 2.40 -17.47
C LEU A 510 -21.96 1.81 -17.08
N VAL A 511 -21.14 1.51 -18.08
CA VAL A 511 -19.73 1.11 -17.89
C VAL A 511 -18.78 1.90 -18.79
N TYR A 512 -17.57 2.12 -18.28
CA TYR A 512 -16.42 2.68 -18.99
C TYR A 512 -15.58 1.54 -19.54
N GLU A 513 -15.66 1.30 -20.85
CA GLU A 513 -14.89 0.25 -21.52
C GLU A 513 -13.51 0.74 -21.97
N LEU A 514 -12.53 -0.16 -21.91
CA LEU A 514 -11.17 0.00 -22.42
C LEU A 514 -10.79 -1.27 -23.19
N GLY A 515 -10.04 -1.09 -24.28
CA GLY A 515 -9.40 -2.16 -25.04
C GLY A 515 -7.87 -2.10 -24.94
N ASP A 516 -7.20 -3.08 -25.53
CA ASP A 516 -5.74 -3.22 -25.48
C ASP A 516 -5.02 -2.00 -26.05
N GLU A 517 -5.51 -1.46 -27.17
CA GLU A 517 -4.96 -0.26 -27.81
C GLU A 517 -5.02 0.98 -26.91
N ASP A 518 -6.03 1.11 -26.05
CA ASP A 518 -6.13 2.21 -25.08
C ASP A 518 -4.98 2.13 -24.04
N TYR A 519 -4.62 0.92 -23.61
CA TYR A 519 -3.50 0.71 -22.70
C TYR A 519 -2.15 0.91 -23.39
N LEU A 520 -2.01 0.50 -24.66
CA LEU A 520 -0.80 0.79 -25.43
C LEU A 520 -0.62 2.31 -25.64
N GLN A 521 -1.71 3.02 -25.93
CA GLN A 521 -1.69 4.48 -26.04
C GLN A 521 -1.38 5.15 -24.68
N PHE A 522 -1.88 4.60 -23.57
CA PHE A 522 -1.47 5.03 -22.24
C PHE A 522 0.04 4.89 -22.04
N LEU A 523 0.65 3.77 -22.44
CA LEU A 523 2.09 3.56 -22.33
C LEU A 523 2.88 4.54 -23.23
N CYS A 524 2.38 4.83 -24.43
CA CYS A 524 2.95 5.89 -25.26
C CYS A 524 2.89 7.26 -24.55
N ASN A 525 1.77 7.59 -23.90
CA ASN A 525 1.59 8.85 -23.17
C ASN A 525 2.42 8.90 -21.88
N TYR A 526 2.69 7.75 -21.26
CA TYR A 526 3.60 7.59 -20.14
C TYR A 526 5.05 7.95 -20.53
N GLY A 527 5.41 7.75 -21.81
CA GLY A 527 6.71 8.08 -22.38
C GLY A 527 7.48 6.87 -22.88
N TYR A 528 6.84 5.70 -23.01
CA TYR A 528 7.48 4.53 -23.59
C TYR A 528 7.50 4.58 -25.11
N ASP A 529 8.60 4.11 -25.67
CA ASP A 529 8.70 3.80 -27.08
C ASP A 529 8.20 2.37 -27.39
N ALA A 530 8.17 2.03 -28.68
CA ALA A 530 7.70 0.71 -29.12
C ALA A 530 8.55 -0.46 -28.60
N SER A 531 9.83 -0.25 -28.26
CA SER A 531 10.70 -1.30 -27.70
C SER A 531 10.37 -1.56 -26.24
N GLN A 532 10.13 -0.51 -25.46
CA GLN A 532 9.72 -0.62 -24.06
C GLN A 532 8.31 -1.21 -23.92
N ILE A 533 7.36 -0.80 -24.77
CA ILE A 533 6.01 -1.37 -24.75
C ILE A 533 6.04 -2.88 -25.04
N LYS A 534 6.95 -3.34 -25.91
CA LYS A 534 7.10 -4.79 -26.19
C LYS A 534 7.59 -5.60 -25.00
N LEU A 535 8.22 -4.98 -23.99
CA LEU A 535 8.56 -5.67 -22.74
C LEU A 535 7.30 -6.02 -21.92
N ILE A 536 6.21 -5.27 -22.10
CA ILE A 536 4.95 -5.44 -21.36
C ILE A 536 3.92 -6.22 -22.18
N ALA A 537 3.75 -5.87 -23.46
CA ALA A 537 2.70 -6.42 -24.31
C ALA A 537 3.13 -7.65 -25.13
N ALA A 538 4.43 -7.99 -25.11
CA ALA A 538 5.12 -8.98 -25.96
C ALA A 538 5.06 -8.71 -27.49
N SER A 539 3.97 -8.15 -27.99
CA SER A 539 3.75 -7.81 -29.40
C SER A 539 2.90 -6.54 -29.53
N LEU A 540 2.96 -5.90 -30.69
CA LEU A 540 2.18 -4.71 -31.01
C LEU A 540 1.27 -5.00 -32.22
N PRO A 541 0.06 -4.41 -32.28
CA PRO A 541 -0.78 -4.49 -33.47
C PRO A 541 -0.05 -3.99 -34.72
N GLY A 542 -0.38 -4.56 -35.88
CA GLY A 542 0.24 -4.19 -37.15
C GLY A 542 0.05 -2.70 -37.45
N GLY A 543 1.15 -1.96 -37.65
CA GLY A 543 1.11 -0.52 -37.91
C GLY A 543 0.97 0.36 -36.67
N PHE A 544 0.92 -0.22 -35.46
CA PHE A 544 0.92 0.57 -34.22
C PHE A 544 2.25 1.31 -34.05
N SER A 545 2.18 2.62 -33.81
CA SER A 545 3.34 3.44 -33.45
C SER A 545 2.90 4.54 -32.50
N CYS A 546 3.77 4.92 -31.56
CA CYS A 546 3.49 5.99 -30.63
C CYS A 546 3.46 7.40 -31.27
N GLY A 547 3.74 7.55 -32.58
CA GLY A 547 3.93 8.86 -33.22
C GLY A 547 5.33 9.44 -32.97
N ALA A 548 5.84 10.25 -33.89
CA ALA A 548 7.18 10.84 -33.79
C ALA A 548 7.20 12.00 -32.77
N GLY A 549 8.06 11.90 -31.74
CA GLY A 549 8.26 12.98 -30.77
C GLY A 549 7.59 12.81 -29.40
N ASN A 550 7.19 11.59 -29.00
CA ASN A 550 6.55 11.33 -27.71
C ASN A 550 7.48 11.53 -26.51
N ALA A 551 7.67 12.80 -26.12
CA ALA A 551 7.90 13.13 -24.73
C ALA A 551 6.65 12.75 -23.92
N SER A 552 6.85 12.24 -22.70
CA SER A 552 5.76 11.91 -21.77
C SER A 552 4.72 13.04 -21.72
N ASN A 553 3.46 12.74 -22.01
CA ASN A 553 2.37 13.71 -21.93
C ASN A 553 1.36 13.25 -20.87
N LYS A 554 1.68 13.60 -19.62
CA LYS A 554 0.88 13.25 -18.43
C LYS A 554 -0.57 13.72 -18.53
N ASP A 555 -0.82 14.77 -19.28
CA ASP A 555 -2.16 15.31 -19.47
C ASP A 555 -3.05 14.41 -20.32
N LEU A 556 -2.46 13.73 -21.30
CA LEU A 556 -3.16 12.75 -22.13
C LEU A 556 -3.45 11.45 -21.36
N ILE A 557 -2.70 11.15 -20.29
CA ILE A 557 -2.99 10.02 -19.40
C ILE A 557 -4.35 10.20 -18.71
N SER A 558 -4.69 11.41 -18.28
CA SER A 558 -6.00 11.74 -17.70
C SER A 558 -7.17 11.46 -18.67
N GLY A 559 -6.88 11.37 -19.97
CA GLY A 559 -7.82 11.05 -21.04
C GLY A 559 -8.17 9.57 -21.17
N LEU A 560 -7.47 8.65 -20.49
CA LEU A 560 -7.83 7.23 -20.46
C LEU A 560 -9.29 7.08 -20.03
N ASN A 561 -10.07 6.22 -20.70
CA ASN A 561 -11.49 6.00 -20.44
C ASN A 561 -11.74 5.23 -19.13
N TYR A 562 -11.20 5.73 -18.04
CA TYR A 562 -11.17 5.13 -16.71
C TYR A 562 -12.38 5.63 -15.88
N PRO A 563 -12.98 4.80 -15.01
CA PRO A 563 -14.10 5.16 -14.14
C PRO A 563 -13.70 6.03 -12.93
N SER A 564 -12.64 6.83 -13.09
CA SER A 564 -12.22 7.91 -12.21
C SER A 564 -11.47 8.96 -13.05
N ILE A 565 -11.34 10.18 -12.52
CA ILE A 565 -10.64 11.26 -13.20
C ILE A 565 -9.64 11.89 -12.25
N SER A 566 -8.36 11.88 -12.61
CA SER A 566 -7.34 12.66 -11.92
C SER A 566 -6.68 13.61 -12.90
N VAL A 567 -6.59 14.88 -12.52
CA VAL A 567 -5.90 15.93 -13.29
C VAL A 567 -4.85 16.57 -12.40
N THR A 568 -3.61 16.61 -12.87
CA THR A 568 -2.51 17.23 -12.13
C THR A 568 -2.14 18.59 -12.71
N GLY A 569 -1.59 19.48 -11.89
CA GLY A 569 -0.95 20.71 -12.37
C GLY A 569 -1.91 21.75 -12.96
N LEU A 570 -3.15 21.81 -12.47
CA LEU A 570 -4.09 22.89 -12.78
C LEU A 570 -3.59 24.21 -12.15
N ASP A 571 -3.18 25.16 -12.99
CA ASP A 571 -2.82 26.52 -12.55
C ASP A 571 -4.06 27.44 -12.49
N LYS A 572 -3.87 28.70 -12.04
CA LYS A 572 -4.97 29.64 -11.75
C LYS A 572 -5.84 30.01 -12.96
N ALA A 573 -5.41 29.71 -14.18
CA ALA A 573 -6.10 30.08 -15.42
C ALA A 573 -6.27 28.91 -16.41
N GLY A 574 -5.64 27.76 -16.14
CA GLY A 574 -5.68 26.58 -16.97
C GLY A 574 -7.01 25.87 -16.85
N THR A 575 -7.55 25.48 -18.00
CA THR A 575 -8.67 24.55 -18.07
C THR A 575 -8.15 23.23 -18.61
N ARG A 576 -8.39 22.14 -17.89
CA ARG A 576 -8.17 20.79 -18.39
C ARG A 576 -9.48 20.18 -18.82
N THR A 577 -9.54 19.66 -20.04
CA THR A 577 -10.70 18.87 -20.48
C THR A 577 -10.28 17.44 -20.72
N VAL A 578 -11.06 16.49 -20.19
CA VAL A 578 -10.91 15.05 -20.44
C VAL A 578 -12.16 14.53 -21.13
N ASN A 579 -11.98 13.56 -22.01
CA ASN A 579 -13.07 12.89 -22.71
C ASN A 579 -13.34 11.54 -22.04
N ARG A 580 -14.61 11.14 -22.03
CA ARG A 580 -15.04 9.82 -21.57
C ARG A 580 -16.10 9.27 -22.50
N VAL A 581 -16.16 7.95 -22.61
CA VAL A 581 -17.17 7.21 -23.36
C VAL A 581 -17.79 6.17 -22.45
N VAL A 582 -19.11 6.21 -22.32
CA VAL A 582 -19.87 5.22 -21.55
C VAL A 582 -20.70 4.35 -22.47
N THR A 583 -20.81 3.08 -22.10
CA THR A 583 -21.65 2.08 -22.76
C THR A 583 -22.85 1.77 -21.88
N ASN A 584 -24.06 1.81 -22.43
CA ASN A 584 -25.26 1.35 -21.72
C ASN A 584 -25.31 -0.18 -21.72
N VAL A 585 -25.25 -0.75 -20.52
CA VAL A 585 -25.35 -2.19 -20.23
C VAL A 585 -26.58 -2.53 -19.40
N GLY A 586 -27.40 -1.53 -19.06
CA GLY A 586 -28.65 -1.73 -18.35
C GLY A 586 -29.66 -2.53 -19.17
N ALA A 587 -30.60 -3.17 -18.48
CA ALA A 587 -31.65 -3.97 -19.13
C ALA A 587 -32.50 -3.16 -20.13
N GLN A 588 -32.64 -1.84 -19.90
CA GLN A 588 -33.33 -0.94 -20.82
C GLN A 588 -32.36 -0.41 -21.88
N GLN A 589 -32.61 -0.80 -23.13
CA GLN A 589 -31.81 -0.37 -24.29
C GLN A 589 -32.02 1.11 -24.64
N GLU A 590 -33.17 1.66 -24.29
CA GLU A 590 -33.51 3.07 -24.43
C GLU A 590 -33.52 3.67 -23.03
N ALA A 591 -32.59 4.58 -22.74
CA ALA A 591 -32.39 5.14 -21.40
C ALA A 591 -31.81 6.54 -21.49
N SER A 592 -32.25 7.40 -20.58
CA SER A 592 -31.86 8.82 -20.51
C SER A 592 -31.15 9.07 -19.19
N TYR A 593 -29.86 9.37 -19.23
CA TYR A 593 -29.07 9.71 -18.03
C TYR A 593 -28.83 11.22 -17.94
N THR A 594 -29.00 11.79 -16.75
CA THR A 594 -28.67 13.19 -16.44
C THR A 594 -27.49 13.24 -15.48
N VAL A 595 -26.61 14.22 -15.64
CA VAL A 595 -25.43 14.38 -14.81
C VAL A 595 -25.68 15.29 -13.60
N ALA A 596 -25.20 14.87 -12.43
CA ALA A 596 -25.03 15.70 -11.26
C ALA A 596 -23.53 15.88 -10.97
N VAL A 597 -23.10 17.11 -10.64
CA VAL A 597 -21.70 17.44 -10.37
C VAL A 597 -21.56 17.97 -8.95
N THR A 598 -20.67 17.34 -8.18
CA THR A 598 -20.26 17.78 -6.85
C THR A 598 -18.82 18.27 -6.94
N ALA A 599 -18.64 19.56 -7.20
CA ALA A 599 -17.32 20.18 -7.33
C ALA A 599 -16.81 20.68 -5.96
N PRO A 600 -15.52 20.45 -5.63
CA PRO A 600 -14.93 20.99 -4.42
C PRO A 600 -14.77 22.51 -4.49
N ALA A 601 -14.71 23.15 -3.32
CA ALA A 601 -14.40 24.57 -3.24
C ALA A 601 -13.02 24.86 -3.88
N GLY A 602 -12.97 25.83 -4.80
CA GLY A 602 -11.75 26.17 -5.55
C GLY A 602 -11.65 25.55 -6.94
N LEU A 603 -12.54 24.62 -7.31
CA LEU A 603 -12.58 23.99 -8.63
C LEU A 603 -13.94 24.24 -9.30
N ASP A 604 -13.92 24.65 -10.57
CA ASP A 604 -15.08 24.56 -11.46
C ASP A 604 -15.01 23.25 -12.23
N VAL A 605 -16.09 22.48 -12.20
CA VAL A 605 -16.22 21.22 -12.95
C VAL A 605 -17.45 21.31 -13.85
N LYS A 606 -17.25 21.20 -15.15
CA LYS A 606 -18.33 21.28 -16.15
C LYS A 606 -18.38 20.02 -16.98
N VAL A 607 -19.58 19.47 -17.18
CA VAL A 607 -19.81 18.27 -17.99
C VAL A 607 -20.68 18.61 -19.20
N VAL A 608 -20.26 18.15 -20.39
CA VAL A 608 -20.98 18.37 -21.66
C VAL A 608 -21.03 17.08 -22.49
N PRO A 609 -22.21 16.63 -22.95
CA PRO A 609 -23.54 17.18 -22.66
C PRO A 609 -23.97 16.92 -21.19
N SER A 610 -25.02 17.60 -20.72
CA SER A 610 -25.59 17.33 -19.39
C SER A 610 -26.55 16.12 -19.36
N LYS A 611 -26.86 15.57 -20.54
CA LYS A 611 -27.78 14.45 -20.73
C LYS A 611 -27.23 13.48 -21.78
N LEU A 612 -27.35 12.18 -21.54
CA LEU A 612 -26.98 11.11 -22.46
C LEU A 612 -28.24 10.30 -22.82
N GLU A 613 -28.52 10.21 -24.11
CA GLU A 613 -29.74 9.59 -24.67
C GLU A 613 -29.38 8.32 -25.43
N PHE A 614 -29.53 7.17 -24.77
CA PHE A 614 -29.30 5.87 -25.39
C PHE A 614 -30.54 5.40 -26.13
N THR A 615 -30.30 4.75 -27.26
CA THR A 615 -31.35 4.10 -28.06
C THR A 615 -30.91 2.70 -28.42
N LYS A 616 -31.80 1.89 -29.01
CA LYS A 616 -31.45 0.54 -29.50
C LYS A 616 -30.25 0.54 -30.45
N SER A 617 -30.09 1.59 -31.26
CA SER A 617 -28.98 1.74 -32.21
C SER A 617 -27.77 2.47 -31.61
N VAL A 618 -27.95 3.29 -30.56
CA VAL A 618 -26.89 4.08 -29.93
C VAL A 618 -26.60 3.55 -28.53
N LYS A 619 -25.60 2.66 -28.44
CA LYS A 619 -25.20 2.00 -27.19
C LYS A 619 -24.02 2.67 -26.47
N LYS A 620 -23.26 3.51 -27.18
CA LYS A 620 -22.07 4.21 -26.66
C LYS A 620 -22.23 5.70 -26.87
N LEU A 621 -21.94 6.50 -25.85
CA LEU A 621 -21.99 7.95 -25.92
C LEU A 621 -20.78 8.58 -25.24
N GLY A 622 -20.24 9.61 -25.87
CA GLY A 622 -19.13 10.40 -25.35
C GLY A 622 -19.62 11.62 -24.57
N PHE A 623 -18.85 12.02 -23.56
CA PHE A 623 -18.98 13.29 -22.87
C PHE A 623 -17.62 13.87 -22.51
N GLN A 624 -17.58 15.16 -22.23
CA GLN A 624 -16.39 15.90 -21.84
C GLN A 624 -16.56 16.42 -20.42
N VAL A 625 -15.46 16.41 -19.67
CA VAL A 625 -15.37 17.00 -18.34
C VAL A 625 -14.27 18.03 -18.34
N SER A 626 -14.61 19.29 -18.07
CA SER A 626 -13.67 20.40 -17.97
C SER A 626 -13.47 20.80 -16.52
N PHE A 627 -12.21 20.97 -16.12
CA PHE A 627 -11.75 21.39 -14.80
C PHE A 627 -11.06 22.75 -14.92
N SER A 628 -11.48 23.73 -14.14
CA SER A 628 -10.88 25.09 -14.14
C SER A 628 -10.72 25.59 -12.70
N GLY A 629 -9.56 26.15 -12.35
CA GLY A 629 -9.35 26.72 -11.01
C GLY A 629 -10.17 28.00 -10.79
N LYS A 630 -10.75 28.20 -9.60
CA LYS A 630 -11.39 29.45 -9.19
C LYS A 630 -10.42 30.29 -8.36
N ASN A 631 -10.24 31.57 -8.74
CA ASN A 631 -9.36 32.60 -8.14
C ASN A 631 -8.83 32.31 -6.72
N ALA A 632 -7.50 32.31 -6.61
CA ALA A 632 -6.62 31.85 -5.52
C ALA A 632 -6.27 30.35 -5.61
N ALA A 633 -4.97 30.05 -5.65
CA ALA A 633 -4.48 28.68 -5.78
C ALA A 633 -4.98 27.87 -4.58
N ALA A 634 -5.93 26.96 -4.81
CA ALA A 634 -6.21 25.91 -3.85
C ALA A 634 -4.88 25.22 -3.54
N LYS A 635 -4.49 25.23 -2.27
CA LYS A 635 -3.27 24.56 -1.81
C LYS A 635 -3.67 23.14 -1.41
N GLY A 636 -3.29 22.16 -2.22
CA GLY A 636 -3.53 20.74 -1.97
C GLY A 636 -4.52 20.11 -2.95
N ASP A 637 -4.72 18.82 -2.75
CA ASP A 637 -5.57 17.98 -3.60
C ASP A 637 -7.05 18.33 -3.36
N LEU A 638 -7.82 18.48 -4.44
CA LEU A 638 -9.26 18.76 -4.36
C LEU A 638 -10.06 17.61 -4.95
N SER A 639 -10.90 16.99 -4.12
CA SER A 639 -11.70 15.85 -4.54
C SER A 639 -13.19 16.20 -4.73
N GLY A 640 -13.82 15.58 -5.72
CA GLY A 640 -15.23 15.76 -6.06
C GLY A 640 -15.81 14.54 -6.76
N SER A 641 -17.01 14.66 -7.32
CA SER A 641 -17.65 13.57 -8.06
C SER A 641 -18.58 14.04 -9.16
N ILE A 642 -18.74 13.20 -10.18
CA ILE A 642 -19.72 13.34 -11.27
C ILE A 642 -20.60 12.10 -11.25
N THR A 643 -21.92 12.24 -11.18
CA THR A 643 -22.85 11.11 -11.10
C THR A 643 -23.84 11.16 -12.25
N TRP A 644 -23.85 10.11 -13.08
CA TRP A 644 -24.91 9.90 -14.07
C TRP A 644 -26.08 9.14 -13.44
N SER A 645 -27.31 9.59 -13.65
CA SER A 645 -28.50 8.91 -13.16
C SER A 645 -29.66 8.92 -14.15
N ASP A 646 -30.37 7.81 -14.25
CA ASP A 646 -31.65 7.66 -14.96
C ASP A 646 -32.85 7.55 -13.97
N GLY A 647 -32.63 7.81 -12.68
CA GLY A 647 -33.61 7.64 -11.60
C GLY A 647 -33.64 6.24 -10.98
N LYS A 648 -33.07 5.21 -11.62
CA LYS A 648 -32.94 3.83 -11.09
C LYS A 648 -31.48 3.49 -10.76
N HIS A 649 -30.58 3.80 -11.68
CA HIS A 649 -29.15 3.61 -11.57
C HIS A 649 -28.47 4.94 -11.24
N THR A 650 -27.34 4.84 -10.54
CA THR A 650 -26.43 5.95 -10.27
C THR A 650 -25.02 5.47 -10.54
N ALA A 651 -24.27 6.20 -11.36
CA ALA A 651 -22.88 5.90 -11.69
C ALA A 651 -21.98 7.10 -11.32
N PRO A 652 -21.60 7.25 -10.03
CA PRO A 652 -20.56 8.18 -9.60
C PRO A 652 -19.20 7.89 -10.25
N VAL A 653 -18.48 8.97 -10.54
CA VAL A 653 -17.09 9.03 -10.98
C VAL A 653 -16.39 10.02 -10.08
N THR A 654 -15.39 9.56 -9.35
CA THR A 654 -14.61 10.41 -8.45
C THR A 654 -13.59 11.24 -9.22
N THR A 655 -13.44 12.52 -8.87
CA THR A 655 -12.52 13.47 -9.51
C THR A 655 -11.49 14.01 -8.50
N ASP A 656 -10.21 14.17 -8.87
CA ASP A 656 -9.20 14.82 -8.02
C ASP A 656 -8.27 15.79 -8.78
N SER A 657 -7.87 16.90 -8.15
CA SER A 657 -6.85 17.83 -8.67
C SER A 657 -5.52 17.70 -7.92
N GLY A 658 -4.70 16.71 -8.26
CA GLY A 658 -3.47 16.38 -7.52
C GLY A 658 -2.39 17.48 -7.51
N SER A 659 -1.62 17.54 -6.43
CA SER A 659 -0.46 18.42 -6.21
C SER A 659 0.86 17.79 -6.66
N LEU A 660 1.88 18.63 -6.91
CA LEU A 660 3.23 18.19 -7.30
C LEU A 660 3.98 17.64 -6.08
N ALA A 661 4.64 16.49 -6.23
CA ALA A 661 5.52 15.92 -5.21
C ALA A 661 6.63 16.92 -4.82
N THR A 662 6.91 17.01 -3.53
CA THR A 662 7.96 17.84 -2.95
C THR A 662 9.28 17.06 -2.85
N PRO A 663 10.43 17.73 -2.64
CA PRO A 663 11.68 17.01 -2.36
C PRO A 663 11.67 16.15 -1.11
N TYR A 664 10.71 16.30 -0.18
CA TYR A 664 10.52 15.36 0.92
C TYR A 664 9.94 14.02 0.42
N ASP A 665 9.15 14.04 -0.65
CA ASP A 665 8.50 12.86 -1.22
C ASP A 665 9.39 12.07 -2.18
N HIS A 666 10.38 12.73 -2.81
CA HIS A 666 11.21 12.16 -3.87
C HIS A 666 12.73 12.39 -3.73
N GLY A 667 13.19 13.08 -2.69
CA GLY A 667 14.61 13.42 -2.51
C GLY A 667 15.20 14.18 -3.71
N ALA A 668 16.32 13.72 -4.25
CA ALA A 668 16.93 14.28 -5.47
C ALA A 668 16.23 13.84 -6.78
N GLY A 669 15.30 12.89 -6.72
CA GLY A 669 14.66 12.25 -7.87
C GLY A 669 15.13 10.80 -8.06
N GLN A 670 14.70 10.17 -9.15
CA GLN A 670 15.08 8.80 -9.50
C GLN A 670 16.55 8.71 -9.95
N VAL A 671 17.23 7.63 -9.58
CA VAL A 671 18.59 7.35 -10.07
C VAL A 671 18.52 7.08 -11.58
N ASN A 672 19.36 7.75 -12.36
CA ASN A 672 19.62 7.40 -13.74
C ASN A 672 20.95 6.61 -13.76
N PRO A 673 20.94 5.26 -13.82
CA PRO A 673 22.14 4.46 -13.67
C PRO A 673 23.17 4.76 -14.76
N THR A 674 22.72 5.06 -15.97
CA THR A 674 23.59 5.41 -17.10
C THR A 674 24.27 6.76 -16.87
N ALA A 675 23.54 7.76 -16.38
CA ALA A 675 24.12 9.06 -16.05
C ALA A 675 25.04 8.99 -14.82
N ALA A 676 24.80 8.07 -13.87
CA ALA A 676 25.65 7.88 -12.70
C ALA A 676 27.06 7.35 -13.05
N LEU A 677 27.20 6.62 -14.17
CA LEU A 677 28.49 6.14 -14.68
C LEU A 677 29.37 7.26 -15.28
N ASP A 678 28.77 8.38 -15.68
CA ASP A 678 29.45 9.57 -16.23
C ASP A 678 28.78 10.83 -15.68
N ALA A 679 28.90 11.05 -14.38
CA ALA A 679 28.13 12.05 -13.63
C ALA A 679 28.49 13.51 -13.98
N GLY A 680 29.62 13.75 -14.63
CA GLY A 680 30.16 15.09 -14.88
C GLY A 680 30.71 15.74 -13.61
N LEU A 681 29.83 16.21 -12.72
CA LEU A 681 30.22 16.78 -11.42
C LEU A 681 29.78 15.89 -10.25
N VAL A 682 30.63 15.77 -9.24
CA VAL A 682 30.30 15.12 -7.97
C VAL A 682 30.58 16.04 -6.80
N TYR A 683 29.82 15.84 -5.72
CA TYR A 683 30.08 16.46 -4.43
C TYR A 683 30.89 15.47 -3.61
N GLU A 684 32.16 15.79 -3.38
CA GLU A 684 33.00 14.96 -2.52
C GLU A 684 32.84 15.40 -1.06
N LEU A 685 32.61 14.40 -0.22
CA LEU A 685 32.58 14.52 1.23
C LEU A 685 33.63 13.57 1.80
N GLY A 686 34.45 14.07 2.71
CA GLY A 686 35.38 13.26 3.48
C GLY A 686 34.94 13.14 4.94
N ASP A 687 35.66 12.32 5.69
CA ASP A 687 35.40 12.11 7.12
C ASP A 687 35.47 13.43 7.91
N GLU A 688 36.38 14.34 7.54
CA GLU A 688 36.51 15.66 8.18
C GLU A 688 35.24 16.51 8.07
N ASP A 689 34.50 16.43 6.96
CA ASP A 689 33.24 17.16 6.76
C ASP A 689 32.16 16.67 7.73
N TYR A 690 32.10 15.36 7.98
CA TYR A 690 31.18 14.75 8.94
C TYR A 690 31.58 15.04 10.39
N LEU A 691 32.88 15.01 10.68
CA LEU A 691 33.39 15.36 12.01
C LEU A 691 33.07 16.84 12.34
N GLN A 692 33.24 17.76 11.38
CA GLN A 692 32.88 19.16 11.54
C GLN A 692 31.35 19.35 11.64
N PHE A 693 30.57 18.59 10.89
CA PHE A 693 29.11 18.57 11.02
C PHE A 693 28.68 18.18 12.43
N LEU A 694 29.26 17.12 13.01
CA LEU A 694 28.97 16.68 14.39
C LEU A 694 29.36 17.76 15.41
N CYS A 695 30.52 18.40 15.24
CA CYS A 695 30.89 19.55 16.08
C CYS A 695 29.84 20.68 15.99
N ASN A 696 29.39 21.03 14.78
CA ASN A 696 28.40 22.09 14.57
C ASN A 696 27.01 21.72 15.12
N TYR A 697 26.71 20.42 15.19
CA TYR A 697 25.50 19.88 15.81
C TYR A 697 25.56 19.96 17.34
N GLY A 698 26.73 20.16 17.93
CA GLY A 698 26.94 20.31 19.38
C GLY A 698 27.60 19.11 20.05
N TYR A 699 28.15 18.16 19.28
CA TYR A 699 28.95 17.07 19.84
C TYR A 699 30.35 17.56 20.21
N ASP A 700 30.88 17.10 21.33
CA ASP A 700 32.28 17.30 21.69
C ASP A 700 33.18 16.17 21.19
N ALA A 701 34.50 16.38 21.26
CA ALA A 701 35.49 15.41 20.80
C ALA A 701 35.41 14.05 21.51
N SER A 702 34.89 13.98 22.75
CA SER A 702 34.73 12.72 23.47
C SER A 702 33.52 11.92 22.95
N GLN A 703 32.43 12.60 22.63
CA GLN A 703 31.23 12.00 22.07
C GLN A 703 31.47 11.54 20.62
N ILE A 704 32.22 12.32 19.83
CA ILE A 704 32.58 11.94 18.45
C ILE A 704 33.48 10.69 18.45
N LYS A 705 34.36 10.51 19.45
CA LYS A 705 35.16 9.26 19.60
C LYS A 705 34.32 8.01 19.83
N LEU A 706 33.11 8.13 20.37
CA LEU A 706 32.22 6.97 20.51
C LEU A 706 31.63 6.53 19.17
N ILE A 707 31.59 7.45 18.20
CA ILE A 707 31.01 7.24 16.87
C ILE A 707 32.10 6.88 15.85
N ALA A 708 33.26 7.52 15.93
CA ALA A 708 34.38 7.32 15.01
C ALA A 708 35.42 6.34 15.57
N ALA A 709 35.72 5.27 14.82
CA ALA A 709 36.73 4.27 15.20
C ALA A 709 38.14 4.86 15.43
N SER A 710 38.45 5.98 14.75
CA SER A 710 39.66 6.78 14.98
C SER A 710 39.41 8.23 14.59
N LEU A 711 40.02 9.18 15.31
CA LEU A 711 40.02 10.60 14.94
C LEU A 711 41.34 11.00 14.27
N PRO A 712 41.32 11.96 13.32
CA PRO A 712 42.53 12.58 12.79
C PRO A 712 43.40 13.15 13.92
N GLY A 713 44.72 13.06 13.78
CA GLY A 713 45.67 13.53 14.79
C GLY A 713 45.50 15.03 15.06
N GLY A 714 45.18 15.39 16.30
CA GLY A 714 44.96 16.78 16.71
C GLY A 714 43.54 17.31 16.46
N PHE A 715 42.58 16.46 16.09
CA PHE A 715 41.18 16.88 15.92
C PHE A 715 40.57 17.39 17.24
N SER A 716 40.02 18.60 17.20
CA SER A 716 39.23 19.20 18.28
C SER A 716 38.09 20.02 17.69
N CYS A 717 36.87 19.88 18.22
CA CYS A 717 35.82 20.88 18.00
C CYS A 717 36.31 22.19 18.63
N GLY A 718 36.40 23.28 17.86
CA GLY A 718 36.89 24.58 18.33
C GLY A 718 36.15 25.07 19.59
N ALA A 719 36.77 25.95 20.38
CA ALA A 719 36.25 26.37 21.69
C ALA A 719 34.87 27.05 21.58
N GLY A 720 33.82 26.30 21.92
CA GLY A 720 32.43 26.76 21.99
C GLY A 720 31.43 25.67 21.61
N ASN A 721 31.06 24.81 22.57
CA ASN A 721 30.03 23.77 22.45
C ASN A 721 28.58 24.32 22.29
N ALA A 722 28.40 25.44 21.61
CA ALA A 722 27.07 25.92 21.24
C ALA A 722 26.75 25.37 19.84
N SER A 723 25.69 24.56 19.71
CA SER A 723 25.19 24.11 18.41
C SER A 723 24.99 25.32 17.50
N ASN A 724 25.71 25.39 16.39
CA ASN A 724 25.52 26.44 15.40
C ASN A 724 24.76 25.86 14.22
N LYS A 725 23.43 25.89 14.32
CA LYS A 725 22.51 25.35 13.30
C LYS A 725 22.76 25.95 11.92
N ASP A 726 23.33 27.14 11.84
CA ASP A 726 23.62 27.80 10.56
C ASP A 726 24.78 27.11 9.82
N LEU A 727 25.76 26.57 10.56
CA LEU A 727 26.91 25.85 9.99
C LEU A 727 26.59 24.39 9.62
N ILE A 728 25.49 23.82 10.14
CA ILE A 728 25.01 22.47 9.80
C ILE A 728 24.62 22.39 8.31
N SER A 729 24.05 23.47 7.76
CA SER A 729 23.66 23.58 6.35
C SER A 729 24.86 23.66 5.37
N GLY A 730 26.07 23.85 5.92
CA GLY A 730 27.33 23.98 5.19
C GLY A 730 27.99 22.66 4.80
N LEU A 731 27.43 21.51 5.20
CA LEU A 731 27.91 20.20 4.73
C LEU A 731 27.92 20.18 3.19
N ASN A 732 29.01 19.72 2.57
CA ASN A 732 29.15 19.64 1.11
C ASN A 732 28.29 18.53 0.46
N TYR A 733 27.06 18.39 0.93
CA TYR A 733 26.10 17.39 0.48
C TYR A 733 25.40 17.86 -0.81
N PRO A 734 25.05 16.95 -1.75
CA PRO A 734 24.37 17.31 -3.00
C PRO A 734 23.03 18.02 -2.82
N SER A 735 22.32 17.81 -1.70
CA SER A 735 21.12 18.56 -1.35
C SER A 735 21.42 19.70 -0.37
N ILE A 736 20.57 20.72 -0.38
CA ILE A 736 20.71 21.90 0.47
C ILE A 736 19.49 22.05 1.36
N SER A 737 19.70 22.11 2.67
CA SER A 737 18.63 22.37 3.64
C SER A 737 18.96 23.63 4.43
N VAL A 738 18.06 24.60 4.41
CA VAL A 738 18.19 25.86 5.14
C VAL A 738 17.00 25.98 6.08
N THR A 739 17.25 26.12 7.37
CA THR A 739 16.18 26.20 8.37
C THR A 739 16.14 27.55 9.07
N GLY A 740 14.95 28.04 9.42
CA GLY A 740 14.77 29.26 10.20
C GLY A 740 15.22 30.52 9.45
N LEU A 741 14.82 30.65 8.18
CA LEU A 741 15.05 31.86 7.40
C LEU A 741 14.07 32.97 7.84
N ASP A 742 14.52 33.84 8.74
CA ASP A 742 13.71 34.91 9.31
C ASP A 742 13.49 36.11 8.35
N LYS A 743 12.57 37.00 8.72
CA LYS A 743 12.09 38.13 7.89
C LYS A 743 13.10 39.27 7.81
N ALA A 744 14.26 39.02 7.20
CA ALA A 744 15.20 39.97 6.58
C ALA A 744 16.57 39.30 6.28
N GLY A 745 16.81 38.07 6.74
CA GLY A 745 18.09 37.39 6.58
C GLY A 745 18.33 36.86 5.16
N THR A 746 19.60 36.92 4.73
CA THR A 746 20.11 36.08 3.63
C THR A 746 20.96 34.98 4.24
N ARG A 747 20.67 33.72 3.92
CA ARG A 747 21.49 32.58 4.33
C ARG A 747 22.27 32.06 3.14
N THR A 748 23.58 31.91 3.29
CA THR A 748 24.47 31.45 2.23
C THR A 748 25.12 30.14 2.64
N VAL A 749 25.06 29.14 1.76
CA VAL A 749 25.79 27.89 1.93
C VAL A 749 26.89 27.78 0.88
N ASN A 750 28.00 27.15 1.26
CA ASN A 750 29.10 26.86 0.36
C ASN A 750 29.01 25.42 -0.11
N ARG A 751 29.40 25.18 -1.36
CA ARG A 751 29.50 23.86 -1.97
C ARG A 751 30.78 23.78 -2.79
N VAL A 752 31.36 22.58 -2.87
CA VAL A 752 32.53 22.26 -3.68
C VAL A 752 32.18 21.06 -4.54
N VAL A 753 32.46 21.17 -5.84
CA VAL A 753 32.24 20.09 -6.80
C VAL A 753 33.55 19.73 -7.47
N THR A 754 33.72 18.43 -7.72
CA THR A 754 34.82 17.87 -8.51
C THR A 754 34.31 17.51 -9.91
N ASN A 755 35.03 17.88 -10.95
CA ASN A 755 34.76 17.36 -12.29
C ASN A 755 35.37 15.96 -12.44
N VAL A 756 34.51 14.96 -12.62
CA VAL A 756 34.85 13.54 -12.84
C VAL A 756 34.46 13.06 -14.24
N GLY A 757 33.85 13.91 -15.05
CA GLY A 757 33.54 13.59 -16.44
C GLY A 757 34.80 13.28 -17.25
N ALA A 758 34.64 12.53 -18.34
CA ALA A 758 35.77 12.15 -19.21
C ALA A 758 36.56 13.35 -19.77
N GLN A 759 35.94 14.53 -19.85
CA GLN A 759 36.57 15.78 -20.28
C GLN A 759 37.15 16.54 -19.07
N GLN A 760 38.48 16.58 -18.99
CA GLN A 760 39.22 17.28 -17.92
C GLN A 760 39.09 18.81 -18.00
N GLU A 761 38.76 19.35 -19.17
CA GLU A 761 38.48 20.78 -19.40
C GLU A 761 37.00 20.91 -19.73
N ALA A 762 36.23 21.54 -18.84
CA ALA A 762 34.78 21.62 -18.96
C ALA A 762 34.25 22.90 -18.31
N SER A 763 33.17 23.43 -18.86
CA SER A 763 32.54 24.69 -18.42
C SER A 763 31.08 24.44 -18.08
N TYR A 764 30.72 24.50 -16.81
CA TYR A 764 29.35 24.30 -16.34
C TYR A 764 28.68 25.64 -16.04
N THR A 765 27.45 25.83 -16.51
CA THR A 765 26.60 27.00 -16.20
C THR A 765 25.44 26.58 -15.30
N VAL A 766 25.10 27.40 -14.31
CA VAL A 766 24.00 27.11 -13.37
C VAL A 766 22.67 27.69 -13.84
N ALA A 767 21.61 26.88 -13.73
CA ALA A 767 20.23 27.29 -13.78
C ALA A 767 19.60 27.13 -12.39
N VAL A 768 18.75 28.08 -11.99
CA VAL A 768 18.08 28.08 -10.67
C VAL A 768 16.58 27.99 -10.88
N THR A 769 15.95 27.01 -10.22
CA THR A 769 14.50 26.84 -10.15
C THR A 769 14.06 27.14 -8.72
N ALA A 770 13.54 28.35 -8.50
CA ALA A 770 13.09 28.81 -7.17
C ALA A 770 11.57 29.06 -7.13
N PRO A 771 10.89 28.72 -6.03
CA PRO A 771 9.46 28.96 -5.86
C PRO A 771 9.17 30.44 -5.60
N ALA A 772 7.92 30.86 -5.84
CA ALA A 772 7.49 32.22 -5.56
C ALA A 772 7.66 32.57 -4.07
N GLY A 773 8.34 33.68 -3.77
CA GLY A 773 8.60 34.13 -2.40
C GLY A 773 10.02 33.87 -1.89
N LEU A 774 10.84 33.10 -2.61
CA LEU A 774 12.24 32.82 -2.29
C LEU A 774 13.15 33.32 -3.42
N ASP A 775 14.13 34.15 -3.11
CA ASP A 775 15.24 34.48 -4.00
C ASP A 775 16.38 33.50 -3.77
N VAL A 776 16.91 32.92 -4.84
CA VAL A 776 18.05 32.00 -4.78
C VAL A 776 19.10 32.45 -5.77
N LYS A 777 20.31 32.74 -5.29
CA LYS A 777 21.43 33.25 -6.08
C LYS A 777 22.63 32.33 -5.95
N VAL A 778 23.24 31.97 -7.08
CA VAL A 778 24.45 31.12 -7.13
C VAL A 778 25.63 31.94 -7.65
N VAL A 779 26.77 31.88 -6.94
CA VAL A 779 28.01 32.61 -7.30
C VAL A 779 29.24 31.69 -7.17
N PRO A 780 30.09 31.57 -8.21
CA PRO A 780 29.91 32.12 -9.56
C PRO A 780 28.77 31.42 -10.30
N SER A 781 28.22 32.03 -11.35
CA SER A 781 27.18 31.40 -12.19
C SER A 781 27.75 30.42 -13.22
N LYS A 782 29.08 30.34 -13.32
CA LYS A 782 29.84 29.49 -14.23
C LYS A 782 31.04 28.88 -13.50
N LEU A 783 31.29 27.60 -13.68
CA LEU A 783 32.45 26.87 -13.16
C LEU A 783 33.33 26.41 -14.32
N GLU A 784 34.60 26.80 -14.30
CA GLU A 784 35.57 26.51 -15.37
C GLU A 784 36.67 25.57 -14.89
N PHE A 785 36.55 24.30 -15.24
CA PHE A 785 37.54 23.28 -14.90
C PHE A 785 38.63 23.22 -15.96
N THR A 786 39.86 23.03 -15.51
CA THR A 786 41.03 22.83 -16.36
C THR A 786 41.78 21.57 -15.93
N LYS A 787 42.75 21.10 -16.72
CA LYS A 787 43.59 19.95 -16.35
C LYS A 787 44.25 20.08 -14.96
N SER A 788 44.55 21.31 -14.53
CA SER A 788 45.13 21.61 -13.21
C SER A 788 44.10 21.95 -12.14
N VAL A 789 42.85 22.29 -12.50
CA VAL A 789 41.78 22.70 -11.58
C VAL A 789 40.63 21.70 -11.66
N LYS A 790 40.65 20.72 -10.76
CA LYS A 790 39.67 19.63 -10.71
C LYS A 790 38.51 19.88 -9.75
N LYS A 791 38.69 20.78 -8.78
CA LYS A 791 37.69 21.12 -7.75
C LYS A 791 37.41 22.61 -7.78
N LEU A 792 36.14 22.98 -7.72
CA LEU A 792 35.71 24.38 -7.64
C LEU A 792 34.60 24.56 -6.62
N GLY A 793 34.69 25.67 -5.88
CA GLY A 793 33.67 26.09 -4.92
C GLY A 793 32.65 27.04 -5.55
N PHE A 794 31.42 26.99 -5.06
CA PHE A 794 30.38 27.98 -5.32
C PHE A 794 29.54 28.22 -4.07
N GLN A 795 28.86 29.37 -4.04
CA GLN A 795 27.97 29.77 -2.96
C GLN A 795 26.54 29.81 -3.45
N VAL A 796 25.60 29.42 -2.59
CA VAL A 796 24.16 29.52 -2.83
C VAL A 796 23.53 30.34 -1.72
N SER A 797 23.01 31.51 -2.07
CA SER A 797 22.34 32.43 -1.14
C SER A 797 20.82 32.34 -1.29
N PHE A 798 20.12 32.26 -0.16
CA PHE A 798 18.67 32.19 -0.03
C PHE A 798 18.16 33.42 0.73
N SER A 799 17.21 34.16 0.16
CA SER A 799 16.57 35.30 0.84
C SER A 799 15.07 35.34 0.60
N GLY A 800 14.30 35.67 1.64
CA GLY A 800 12.84 35.77 1.55
C GLY A 800 12.39 37.08 0.91
N LYS A 801 11.47 37.03 -0.06
CA LYS A 801 10.98 38.23 -0.77
C LYS A 801 9.86 39.00 -0.06
N ASN A 802 9.15 38.42 0.92
CA ASN A 802 8.05 39.09 1.64
C ASN A 802 7.72 38.43 3.00
N ALA A 803 7.23 39.24 3.95
CA ALA A 803 6.85 38.87 5.32
C ALA A 803 5.68 37.86 5.47
N ALA A 804 5.27 37.16 4.40
CA ALA A 804 4.09 36.30 4.36
C ALA A 804 4.35 34.84 3.95
N ALA A 805 5.60 34.46 3.63
CA ALA A 805 5.92 33.05 3.42
C ALA A 805 5.74 32.28 4.74
N LYS A 806 4.86 31.28 4.73
CA LYS A 806 4.65 30.32 5.83
C LYS A 806 4.74 28.91 5.24
N GLY A 807 5.53 28.04 5.87
CA GLY A 807 5.77 26.67 5.44
C GLY A 807 7.04 26.51 4.60
N ASP A 808 7.32 25.26 4.23
CA ASP A 808 8.55 24.87 3.54
C ASP A 808 8.50 25.23 2.05
N LEU A 809 9.53 25.93 1.58
CA LEU A 809 9.70 26.25 0.16
C LEU A 809 10.83 25.41 -0.41
N SER A 810 10.62 24.85 -1.60
CA SER A 810 11.59 23.95 -2.21
C SER A 810 11.81 24.24 -3.70
N GLY A 811 12.99 23.87 -4.19
CA GLY A 811 13.42 24.13 -5.55
C GLY A 811 14.70 23.35 -5.88
N SER A 812 15.43 23.78 -6.92
CA SER A 812 16.73 23.17 -7.25
C SER A 812 17.66 24.12 -7.98
N ILE A 813 18.96 23.86 -7.87
CA ILE A 813 19.97 24.39 -8.79
C ILE A 813 20.43 23.27 -9.72
N THR A 814 20.78 23.60 -10.96
CA THR A 814 21.20 22.62 -11.97
C THR A 814 22.40 23.14 -12.73
N TRP A 815 23.52 22.42 -12.65
CA TRP A 815 24.72 22.69 -13.43
C TRP A 815 24.68 21.91 -14.74
N SER A 816 25.01 22.55 -15.86
CA SER A 816 25.13 21.88 -17.16
C SER A 816 26.29 22.42 -18.00
N ASP A 817 26.99 21.51 -18.67
CA ASP A 817 28.00 21.78 -19.72
C ASP A 817 27.46 21.46 -21.13
N GLY A 818 26.15 21.17 -21.24
CA GLY A 818 25.47 20.74 -22.47
C GLY A 818 25.46 19.22 -22.70
N LYS A 819 26.30 18.45 -22.00
CA LYS A 819 26.31 16.97 -22.05
C LYS A 819 25.83 16.37 -20.73
N HIS A 820 26.36 16.85 -19.62
CA HIS A 820 26.00 16.42 -18.27
C HIS A 820 25.04 17.43 -17.65
N THR A 821 24.18 16.94 -16.76
CA THR A 821 23.23 17.76 -15.99
C THR A 821 23.27 17.30 -14.54
N VAL A 822 23.74 18.17 -13.65
CA VAL A 822 23.90 17.86 -12.22
C VAL A 822 22.96 18.74 -11.41
N ARG A 823 21.89 18.13 -10.90
CA ARG A 823 20.82 18.80 -10.17
C ARG A 823 20.98 18.61 -8.66
N SER A 824 20.85 19.70 -7.93
CA SER A 824 20.94 19.76 -6.47
C SER A 824 19.66 20.36 -5.91
N PRO A 825 18.79 19.54 -5.27
CA PRO A 825 17.55 20.04 -4.69
C PRO A 825 17.83 20.87 -3.45
N PHE A 826 16.95 21.82 -3.14
CA PHE A 826 17.00 22.56 -1.89
C PHE A 826 15.63 22.68 -1.23
N VAL A 827 15.64 22.77 0.10
CA VAL A 827 14.47 23.10 0.91
C VAL A 827 14.83 24.20 1.91
N VAL A 828 13.95 25.19 2.04
CA VAL A 828 14.07 26.34 2.93
C VAL A 828 12.85 26.40 3.84
N THR A 829 13.06 26.38 5.15
CA THR A 829 12.01 26.53 6.15
C THR A 829 12.09 27.92 6.80
N PHE A 830 10.92 28.54 7.03
CA PHE A 830 10.76 29.92 7.53
C PHE A 830 10.40 29.98 9.01
#